data_AF-A0A1H9FCL9-F1
#
_entry.id   AF-A0A1H9FCL9-F1
#
_cell.length_a   1.000
_cell.length_b   1.000
_cell.length_c   1.000
_cell.angle_alpha   90.00
_cell.angle_beta   90.00
_cell.angle_gamma   90.00
#
_symmetry.space_group_name_H-M   'P 1'
#
loop_
_entity.id
_entity.type
_entity.pdbx_description
1 polymer ?
#
loop_
_entity_poly.entity_id
_entity_poly.type
_entity_poly.pdbx_seq_one_letter_code
_entity_poly.pdbx_strand_id
1 'polypeptide(L)'
;MLLKPYARLALVFALSAAPTFVAAQIEGSCLGYYDRPDALGSFNAETGEIIRNGIIPVMVGATPLRDGPGADATVIGELVFNERINPIAQDGDYIHVRRDTRPDSPMLGWVAADDVSCRATPLMTEENISRKFYIRTAANAAEDAQVGVVPVTDPGGDDCAELNGICQSMTRFQRFFIFAEDPETNSVLLMSSNLSEALEPLNGWVSADDGYRWNTRLGLRPSDNMVVNADTGSLEVEKETIMCVYETEDAARASLSTAEAETGNACDVQVLGGPRWFTSNVRLPIIGDLEIDGEDFYEIAVPVATVGEDGRDALLEQVAGLDNAIRELQQLKNLDVFFLIDGTQSMEPHIEALIGSDTVKGVIPAIQDSFEGDPRFSNVTVRYGFRVYRDTYAGNFGIGEGLPLDRNCTPDEAALTQNRETFNTMLQEIDTGFGSGNEPDPDHEEALIVALAQASDDITACEDNVKMLFVIGDTGYDSESLISRGVPDMLTDELAVVDMLVNGVSSKTVDPIIPFFIHVPEAAEALQATGDRLERYLSAYQKYEVQAKLMIGTIGSIYQDSQQIPVSLDLEQNYFSMNGQDSDAAQRELIRIITDQVARFGDQGPVTEIIAGLQTGEALVEIITALQSSANGVPALRLAQIERRVCDTLGDACTQKIVSDTTRGYVRAGEDTQVDVLVSAEEFDDWGLMLRPLRDVTDMSVPQQSQMILTSLVKGLERSLGELSPAELDMPLSDFLNLKAALPAGSETPLMNYSLRDFIFAAEGGGSADEAIDSCEIYFVIRWLAVRRDFFREIDRGNVPTFTSAEIPTDRCDMRYDGVTDLTFDDFKSFPEDTMQYSYVDLNARWFWIPNQFLP
;
A
#
# COMPACT_ATOMS: atom_id res chain seq x y z
N MET A 1 -81.67 -1.73 -12.99
CA MET A 1 -82.01 -0.29 -12.93
C MET A 1 -80.67 0.45 -12.94
N LEU A 2 -80.40 1.24 -13.98
CA LEU A 2 -79.39 2.31 -14.14
C LEU A 2 -77.92 1.98 -13.75
N LEU A 3 -76.96 1.74 -14.66
CA LEU A 3 -76.31 2.62 -15.65
C LEU A 3 -75.75 3.96 -15.11
N LYS A 4 -74.42 4.10 -15.26
CA LYS A 4 -73.63 5.25 -15.77
C LYS A 4 -72.82 6.15 -14.77
N PRO A 5 -71.79 6.89 -15.27
CA PRO A 5 -70.38 6.75 -14.87
C PRO A 5 -69.75 8.08 -14.39
N TYR A 6 -68.45 8.12 -14.10
CA TYR A 6 -67.70 9.37 -14.14
C TYR A 6 -66.39 9.24 -14.92
N ALA A 7 -66.26 10.15 -15.88
CA ALA A 7 -65.15 10.35 -16.78
C ALA A 7 -64.19 11.42 -16.23
N ARG A 8 -62.90 11.17 -16.48
CA ARG A 8 -61.85 12.11 -16.91
C ARG A 8 -62.02 13.59 -16.51
N LEU A 9 -61.12 14.04 -15.64
CA LEU A 9 -60.53 15.37 -15.75
C LEU A 9 -59.03 15.19 -16.03
N ALA A 10 -58.61 15.56 -17.23
CA ALA A 10 -57.21 15.70 -17.59
C ALA A 10 -56.72 17.05 -17.07
N LEU A 11 -55.70 17.05 -16.20
CA LEU A 11 -54.92 18.24 -15.89
C LEU A 11 -53.59 18.08 -16.62
N VAL A 12 -53.43 18.82 -17.71
CA VAL A 12 -52.18 18.99 -18.44
C VAL A 12 -51.34 19.98 -17.64
N PHE A 13 -50.34 19.49 -16.91
CA PHE A 13 -49.14 20.28 -16.63
C PHE A 13 -48.07 19.78 -17.60
N ALA A 14 -47.81 20.60 -18.61
CA ALA A 14 -46.61 20.48 -19.42
C ALA A 14 -45.41 20.79 -18.52
N LEU A 15 -44.75 19.75 -18.00
CA LEU A 15 -43.33 19.88 -17.69
C LEU A 15 -42.63 20.03 -19.03
N SER A 16 -42.04 21.20 -19.24
CA SER A 16 -40.96 21.39 -20.19
C SER A 16 -39.86 20.41 -19.85
N ALA A 17 -39.85 19.25 -20.52
CA ALA A 17 -38.65 18.45 -20.64
C ALA A 17 -37.64 19.34 -21.38
N ALA A 18 -36.69 19.90 -20.64
CA ALA A 18 -35.43 20.29 -21.23
C ALA A 18 -34.88 19.04 -21.93
N PRO A 19 -34.29 19.16 -23.12
CA PRO A 19 -33.54 18.05 -23.68
C PRO A 19 -32.36 17.81 -22.74
N THR A 20 -32.46 16.80 -21.89
CA THR A 20 -31.31 16.18 -21.27
C THR A 20 -30.48 15.65 -22.43
N PHE A 21 -29.41 16.36 -22.76
CA PHE A 21 -28.32 15.76 -23.51
C PHE A 21 -27.80 14.62 -22.63
N VAL A 22 -28.29 13.41 -22.87
CA VAL A 22 -27.65 12.19 -22.36
C VAL A 22 -26.48 11.95 -23.31
N ALA A 23 -25.40 12.72 -23.13
CA ALA A 23 -24.08 12.15 -23.39
C ALA A 23 -23.94 11.00 -22.38
N ALA A 24 -23.46 9.82 -22.78
CA ALA A 24 -23.23 8.80 -21.77
C ALA A 24 -22.29 9.35 -20.72
N GLN A 25 -22.66 9.11 -19.47
CA GLN A 25 -21.92 9.56 -18.30
C GLN A 25 -21.00 8.42 -17.90
N ILE A 26 -19.72 8.71 -17.75
CA ILE A 26 -18.77 7.76 -17.19
C ILE A 26 -19.15 7.49 -15.73
N GLU A 27 -19.52 6.25 -15.42
CA GLU A 27 -19.79 5.87 -14.03
C GLU A 27 -18.49 5.99 -13.24
N GLY A 28 -18.50 6.75 -12.13
CA GLY A 28 -17.32 6.91 -11.29
C GLY A 28 -16.59 8.24 -11.44
N SER A 29 -17.02 9.09 -12.38
CA SER A 29 -16.52 10.45 -12.53
C SER A 29 -17.00 11.39 -11.41
N CYS A 30 -16.55 12.64 -11.44
CA CYS A 30 -17.07 13.68 -10.54
C CYS A 30 -18.49 14.14 -10.88
N LEU A 31 -19.02 13.78 -12.05
CA LEU A 31 -20.36 14.20 -12.47
C LEU A 31 -21.42 13.56 -11.56
N GLY A 32 -22.19 14.39 -10.84
CA GLY A 32 -23.18 13.93 -9.85
C GLY A 32 -22.59 13.29 -8.59
N TYR A 33 -21.26 13.35 -8.38
CA TYR A 33 -20.61 12.72 -7.23
C TYR A 33 -21.05 13.32 -5.89
N TYR A 34 -21.09 14.64 -5.79
CA TYR A 34 -21.39 15.34 -4.53
C TYR A 34 -22.86 15.30 -4.11
N ASP A 35 -23.75 14.79 -4.97
CA ASP A 35 -25.15 14.53 -4.62
C ASP A 35 -25.31 13.27 -3.77
N ARG A 36 -24.24 12.48 -3.62
CA ARG A 36 -24.26 11.21 -2.90
C ARG A 36 -24.01 11.40 -1.40
N PRO A 37 -24.69 10.61 -0.54
CA PRO A 37 -24.48 10.66 0.91
C PRO A 37 -23.10 10.16 1.35
N ASP A 38 -22.42 9.36 0.52
CA ASP A 38 -21.07 8.83 0.76
C ASP A 38 -19.94 9.65 0.10
N ALA A 39 -20.24 10.85 -0.40
CA ALA A 39 -19.25 11.71 -1.03
C ALA A 39 -18.19 12.20 -0.02
N LEU A 40 -16.92 12.14 -0.41
CA LEU A 40 -15.82 12.72 0.34
C LEU A 40 -15.67 14.20 0.00
N GLY A 41 -15.92 15.04 1.00
CA GLY A 41 -15.95 16.50 0.88
C GLY A 41 -17.37 17.04 0.97
N SER A 42 -17.53 18.34 0.72
CA SER A 42 -18.85 18.99 0.68
C SER A 42 -18.95 19.92 -0.52
N PHE A 43 -20.15 19.99 -1.09
CA PHE A 43 -20.49 20.90 -2.17
C PHE A 43 -21.54 21.90 -1.67
N ASN A 44 -21.25 23.18 -1.85
CA ASN A 44 -22.20 24.24 -1.57
C ASN A 44 -22.97 24.59 -2.84
N ALA A 45 -24.19 24.10 -2.97
CA ALA A 45 -25.04 24.33 -4.13
C ALA A 45 -25.39 25.81 -4.39
N GLU A 46 -25.28 26.70 -3.39
CA GLU A 46 -25.54 28.13 -3.57
C GLU A 46 -24.32 28.88 -4.15
N THR A 47 -23.11 28.48 -3.77
CA THR A 47 -21.87 29.15 -4.18
C THR A 47 -21.10 28.41 -5.27
N GLY A 48 -21.45 27.14 -5.52
CA GLY A 48 -20.69 26.22 -6.36
C GLY A 48 -19.38 25.74 -5.71
N GLU A 49 -19.12 26.07 -4.45
CA GLU A 49 -17.83 25.79 -3.79
C GLU A 49 -17.70 24.30 -3.41
N ILE A 50 -16.52 23.74 -3.66
CA ILE A 50 -16.14 22.39 -3.23
C ILE A 50 -15.12 22.50 -2.10
N ILE A 51 -15.41 21.86 -0.97
CA ILE A 51 -14.50 21.73 0.17
C ILE A 51 -14.11 20.27 0.31
N ARG A 52 -12.86 19.95 -0.03
CA ARG A 52 -12.29 18.59 0.06
C ARG A 52 -10.83 18.66 0.48
N ASN A 53 -10.43 17.72 1.34
CA ASN A 53 -9.04 17.49 1.68
C ASN A 53 -8.48 16.40 0.77
N GLY A 54 -8.03 16.76 -0.43
CA GLY A 54 -7.38 15.79 -1.32
C GLY A 54 -7.43 16.18 -2.79
N ILE A 55 -6.38 15.77 -3.52
CA ILE A 55 -6.30 15.84 -4.97
C ILE A 55 -7.00 14.63 -5.60
N ILE A 56 -7.43 14.79 -6.85
CA ILE A 56 -8.13 13.80 -7.66
C ILE A 56 -7.38 13.55 -8.97
N PRO A 57 -7.44 12.34 -9.54
CA PRO A 57 -6.85 12.07 -10.85
C PRO A 57 -7.74 12.54 -12.01
N VAL A 58 -7.08 12.99 -13.07
CA VAL A 58 -7.62 13.04 -14.42
C VAL A 58 -7.71 11.60 -14.96
N MET A 59 -8.89 11.19 -15.41
CA MET A 59 -9.16 9.84 -15.91
C MET A 59 -9.06 9.75 -17.43
N VAL A 60 -9.10 10.87 -18.15
CA VAL A 60 -9.16 10.92 -19.61
C VAL A 60 -7.96 11.70 -20.14
N GLY A 61 -7.26 11.14 -21.13
CA GLY A 61 -6.12 11.78 -21.79
C GLY A 61 -6.52 13.06 -22.53
N ALA A 62 -5.56 14.00 -22.65
CA ALA A 62 -5.77 15.28 -23.35
C ALA A 62 -7.03 16.05 -22.91
N THR A 63 -7.37 15.98 -21.62
CA THR A 63 -8.57 16.61 -21.04
C THR A 63 -8.52 18.14 -21.26
N PRO A 64 -9.48 18.75 -21.98
CA PRO A 64 -9.42 20.18 -22.29
C PRO A 64 -9.57 21.06 -21.05
N LEU A 65 -8.56 21.90 -20.80
CA LEU A 65 -8.59 22.93 -19.76
C LEU A 65 -9.14 24.23 -20.33
N ARG A 66 -10.20 24.78 -19.73
CA ARG A 66 -10.97 25.90 -20.28
C ARG A 66 -10.93 27.15 -19.42
N ASP A 67 -11.11 28.32 -20.05
CA ASP A 67 -11.16 29.62 -19.35
C ASP A 67 -12.48 29.91 -18.63
N GLY A 68 -13.50 29.09 -18.86
CA GLY A 68 -14.81 29.19 -18.21
C GLY A 68 -15.56 27.86 -18.22
N PRO A 69 -16.65 27.77 -17.44
CA PRO A 69 -17.50 26.59 -17.43
C PRO A 69 -18.30 26.51 -18.74
N GLY A 70 -18.27 25.35 -19.41
CA GLY A 70 -19.06 25.10 -20.61
C GLY A 70 -18.28 24.61 -21.83
N ALA A 71 -18.95 23.83 -22.68
CA ALA A 71 -18.36 23.26 -23.89
C ALA A 71 -17.93 24.32 -24.92
N ASP A 72 -18.58 25.49 -24.90
CA ASP A 72 -18.31 26.63 -25.79
C ASP A 72 -17.18 27.55 -25.27
N ALA A 73 -16.66 27.32 -24.05
CA ALA A 73 -15.57 28.12 -23.48
C ALA A 73 -14.22 27.85 -24.19
N THR A 74 -13.29 28.80 -24.12
CA THR A 74 -12.01 28.71 -24.83
C THR A 74 -11.12 27.68 -24.15
N VAL A 75 -10.58 26.74 -24.94
CA VAL A 75 -9.52 25.83 -24.45
C VAL A 75 -8.22 26.61 -24.32
N ILE A 76 -7.69 26.66 -23.10
CA ILE A 76 -6.46 27.38 -22.72
C ILE A 76 -5.28 26.45 -22.45
N GLY A 77 -5.54 25.14 -22.38
CA GLY A 77 -4.54 24.10 -22.21
C GLY A 77 -5.20 22.72 -22.19
N GLU A 78 -4.43 21.70 -21.86
CA GLU A 78 -4.88 20.31 -21.72
C GLU A 78 -4.22 19.74 -20.46
N LEU A 79 -4.95 18.86 -19.77
CA LEU A 79 -4.41 18.03 -18.69
C LEU A 79 -4.12 16.64 -19.23
N VAL A 80 -3.08 16.00 -18.71
CA VAL A 80 -2.71 14.63 -19.12
C VAL A 80 -3.39 13.60 -18.23
N PHE A 81 -3.49 12.37 -18.73
CA PHE A 81 -4.01 11.24 -17.97
C PHE A 81 -3.25 11.06 -16.65
N ASN A 82 -3.98 10.72 -15.57
CA ASN A 82 -3.47 10.53 -14.21
C ASN A 82 -2.86 11.80 -13.57
N GLU A 83 -2.89 12.96 -14.23
CA GLU A 83 -2.51 14.25 -13.62
C GLU A 83 -3.38 14.52 -12.40
N ARG A 84 -2.75 14.91 -11.29
CA ARG A 84 -3.45 15.15 -10.02
C ARG A 84 -3.80 16.62 -9.87
N ILE A 85 -5.08 16.88 -9.60
CA ILE A 85 -5.63 18.22 -9.48
C ILE A 85 -6.52 18.32 -8.25
N ASN A 86 -6.71 19.54 -7.74
CA ASN A 86 -7.60 19.81 -6.62
C ASN A 86 -8.88 20.49 -7.12
N PRO A 87 -10.07 19.88 -6.93
CA PRO A 87 -11.34 20.50 -7.28
C PRO A 87 -11.70 21.59 -6.27
N ILE A 88 -12.09 22.77 -6.75
CA ILE A 88 -12.40 23.93 -5.88
C ILE A 88 -13.80 24.48 -6.05
N ALA A 89 -14.39 24.31 -7.23
CA ALA A 89 -15.75 24.74 -7.51
C ALA A 89 -16.34 23.92 -8.65
N GLN A 90 -17.66 23.84 -8.72
CA GLN A 90 -18.40 23.21 -9.80
C GLN A 90 -19.51 24.14 -10.29
N ASP A 91 -19.66 24.23 -11.61
CA ASP A 91 -20.73 24.95 -12.31
C ASP A 91 -21.25 24.06 -13.45
N GLY A 92 -22.45 23.51 -13.26
CA GLY A 92 -23.00 22.48 -14.13
C GLY A 92 -22.10 21.24 -14.19
N ASP A 93 -21.77 20.84 -15.41
CA ASP A 93 -20.96 19.65 -15.71
C ASP A 93 -19.45 19.96 -15.72
N TYR A 94 -19.02 21.11 -15.20
CA TYR A 94 -17.62 21.55 -15.22
C TYR A 94 -17.09 21.86 -13.81
N ILE A 95 -15.82 21.51 -13.58
CA ILE A 95 -15.13 21.69 -12.31
C ILE A 95 -13.95 22.63 -12.52
N HIS A 96 -13.85 23.64 -11.68
CA HIS A 96 -12.70 24.53 -11.60
C HIS A 96 -11.62 23.88 -10.75
N VAL A 97 -10.38 23.86 -11.24
CA VAL A 97 -9.29 23.08 -10.66
C VAL A 97 -8.00 23.89 -10.49
N ARG A 98 -7.15 23.44 -9.57
CA ARG A 98 -5.78 23.93 -9.32
C ARG A 98 -4.84 22.75 -9.08
N ARG A 99 -3.52 22.97 -9.00
CA ARG A 99 -2.54 21.88 -8.83
C ARG A 99 -2.54 21.23 -7.45
N ASP A 100 -2.76 22.01 -6.39
CA ASP A 100 -2.62 21.49 -5.02
C ASP A 100 -3.67 22.08 -4.06
N THR A 101 -3.61 21.67 -2.79
CA THR A 101 -4.58 22.05 -1.76
C THR A 101 -4.35 23.43 -1.16
N ARG A 102 -3.19 24.06 -1.40
CA ARG A 102 -2.85 25.35 -0.80
C ARG A 102 -3.71 26.48 -1.39
N PRO A 103 -4.26 27.36 -0.55
CA PRO A 103 -5.10 28.49 -0.98
C PRO A 103 -4.46 29.42 -2.03
N ASP A 104 -3.14 29.55 -2.02
CA ASP A 104 -2.35 30.41 -2.89
C ASP A 104 -1.88 29.73 -4.20
N SER A 105 -2.15 28.43 -4.36
CA SER A 105 -1.80 27.70 -5.59
C SER A 105 -2.57 28.28 -6.80
N PRO A 106 -1.90 28.53 -7.94
CA PRO A 106 -2.53 29.11 -9.12
C PRO A 106 -3.70 28.27 -9.63
N MET A 107 -4.78 28.95 -10.03
CA MET A 107 -5.89 28.32 -10.74
C MET A 107 -5.43 27.86 -12.12
N LEU A 108 -5.81 26.63 -12.50
CA LEU A 108 -5.50 26.08 -13.81
C LEU A 108 -6.60 26.45 -14.82
N GLY A 109 -7.87 26.19 -14.48
CA GLY A 109 -9.00 26.39 -15.37
C GLY A 109 -10.13 25.39 -15.11
N TRP A 110 -11.10 25.33 -16.01
CA TRP A 110 -12.28 24.48 -15.92
C TRP A 110 -12.11 23.21 -16.76
N VAL A 111 -12.48 22.07 -16.21
CA VAL A 111 -12.47 20.76 -16.88
C VAL A 111 -13.86 20.12 -16.81
N ALA A 112 -14.18 19.20 -17.72
CA ALA A 112 -15.45 18.48 -17.61
C ALA A 112 -15.40 17.57 -16.37
N ALA A 113 -16.50 17.52 -15.62
CA ALA A 113 -16.63 16.68 -14.44
C ALA A 113 -16.54 15.19 -14.77
N ASP A 114 -16.85 14.82 -16.02
CA ASP A 114 -16.82 13.44 -16.49
C ASP A 114 -15.39 12.93 -16.78
N ASP A 115 -14.44 13.84 -16.99
CA ASP A 115 -13.04 13.52 -17.33
C ASP A 115 -12.16 13.25 -16.09
N VAL A 116 -12.71 13.42 -14.87
CA VAL A 116 -11.95 13.40 -13.59
C VAL A 116 -12.64 12.53 -12.54
N SER A 117 -11.87 11.85 -11.68
CA SER A 117 -12.43 10.96 -10.66
C SER A 117 -12.53 11.61 -9.29
N CYS A 118 -13.73 11.88 -8.78
CA CYS A 118 -13.88 12.34 -7.40
C CYS A 118 -13.89 11.19 -6.39
N ARG A 119 -13.85 9.93 -6.83
CA ARG A 119 -13.91 8.77 -5.93
C ARG A 119 -12.54 8.51 -5.32
N ALA A 120 -12.52 8.25 -4.00
CA ALA A 120 -11.33 7.70 -3.34
C ALA A 120 -11.40 6.17 -3.21
N THR A 121 -12.55 5.57 -3.47
CA THR A 121 -12.79 4.13 -3.37
C THR A 121 -13.32 3.59 -4.71
N PRO A 122 -13.19 2.28 -4.98
CA PRO A 122 -13.65 1.68 -6.22
C PRO A 122 -15.16 1.85 -6.41
N LEU A 123 -15.63 1.58 -7.63
CA LEU A 123 -17.05 1.34 -7.86
C LEU A 123 -17.51 0.18 -6.98
N MET A 124 -18.75 0.27 -6.50
CA MET A 124 -19.36 -0.78 -5.68
C MET A 124 -20.43 -1.49 -6.52
N THR A 125 -20.64 -2.77 -6.26
CA THR A 125 -21.84 -3.51 -6.73
C THR A 125 -23.08 -3.04 -5.96
N GLU A 126 -24.26 -3.47 -6.38
CA GLU A 126 -25.51 -3.23 -5.62
C GLU A 126 -25.45 -3.82 -4.20
N GLU A 127 -24.66 -4.88 -4.03
CA GLU A 127 -24.37 -5.57 -2.77
C GLU A 127 -23.25 -4.90 -1.96
N ASN A 128 -22.81 -3.72 -2.38
CA ASN A 128 -21.75 -2.93 -1.75
C ASN A 128 -20.41 -3.69 -1.62
N ILE A 129 -20.08 -4.48 -2.66
CA ILE A 129 -18.76 -5.11 -2.85
C ILE A 129 -17.96 -4.25 -3.83
N SER A 130 -16.69 -3.97 -3.52
CA SER A 130 -15.80 -3.31 -4.48
C SER A 130 -15.72 -4.11 -5.77
N ARG A 131 -16.02 -3.46 -6.90
CA ARG A 131 -15.88 -4.07 -8.23
C ARG A 131 -14.41 -4.29 -8.53
N LYS A 132 -14.08 -5.52 -8.92
CA LYS A 132 -12.70 -5.96 -9.17
C LYS A 132 -12.58 -6.60 -10.55
N PHE A 133 -11.38 -6.63 -11.08
CA PHE A 133 -11.08 -7.12 -12.41
C PHE A 133 -9.78 -7.93 -12.41
N TYR A 134 -9.79 -9.06 -13.11
CA TYR A 134 -8.59 -9.83 -13.46
C TYR A 134 -8.38 -9.76 -14.96
N ILE A 135 -7.17 -9.43 -15.39
CA ILE A 135 -6.83 -9.34 -16.80
C ILE A 135 -6.76 -10.73 -17.42
N ARG A 136 -7.35 -10.91 -18.60
CA ARG A 136 -7.22 -12.12 -19.40
C ARG A 136 -5.98 -12.01 -20.28
N THR A 137 -5.11 -12.99 -20.18
CA THR A 137 -3.83 -13.06 -20.89
C THR A 137 -3.73 -14.42 -21.58
N ALA A 138 -3.15 -14.45 -22.78
CA ALA A 138 -3.01 -15.67 -23.56
C ALA A 138 -1.58 -15.80 -24.12
N ALA A 139 -0.78 -16.74 -23.61
CA ALA A 139 0.46 -17.13 -24.27
C ALA A 139 0.11 -17.93 -25.53
N ASN A 140 0.18 -17.26 -26.67
CA ASN A 140 0.54 -17.99 -27.88
C ASN A 140 2.04 -18.31 -27.77
N ALA A 141 2.37 -19.56 -27.45
CA ALA A 141 3.74 -20.09 -27.33
C ALA A 141 4.56 -20.07 -28.65
N ALA A 142 4.22 -19.23 -29.63
CA ALA A 142 4.82 -19.27 -30.97
C ALA A 142 5.21 -17.94 -31.61
N GLU A 143 4.69 -16.77 -31.21
CA GLU A 143 5.06 -15.50 -31.88
C GLU A 143 5.12 -14.31 -30.91
N ASP A 144 6.33 -13.73 -30.81
CA ASP A 144 6.62 -12.44 -30.19
C ASP A 144 5.67 -11.35 -30.73
N ALA A 145 4.79 -10.78 -29.89
CA ALA A 145 4.47 -9.33 -29.89
C ALA A 145 3.28 -8.88 -29.01
N GLN A 146 2.33 -9.73 -28.61
CA GLN A 146 1.22 -9.29 -27.74
C GLN A 146 0.80 -10.39 -26.77
N VAL A 147 1.41 -10.40 -25.59
CA VAL A 147 1.12 -11.37 -24.52
C VAL A 147 0.36 -10.72 -23.35
N GLY A 148 0.17 -9.39 -23.38
CA GLY A 148 -0.53 -8.64 -22.33
C GLY A 148 -1.48 -7.58 -22.87
N VAL A 149 -2.40 -7.14 -22.01
CA VAL A 149 -3.36 -6.08 -22.31
C VAL A 149 -2.68 -4.74 -22.07
N VAL A 150 -2.67 -3.87 -23.09
CA VAL A 150 -2.10 -2.52 -22.96
C VAL A 150 -3.23 -1.58 -22.57
N PRO A 151 -3.22 -1.01 -21.36
CA PRO A 151 -4.19 0.00 -20.96
C PRO A 151 -3.99 1.30 -21.74
N VAL A 152 -5.09 2.03 -21.96
CA VAL A 152 -5.11 3.28 -22.72
C VAL A 152 -5.53 4.47 -21.85
N THR A 153 -5.20 5.69 -22.27
CA THR A 153 -5.51 6.93 -21.52
C THR A 153 -6.98 7.34 -21.60
N ASP A 154 -7.72 6.80 -22.57
CA ASP A 154 -9.08 7.23 -22.90
C ASP A 154 -9.99 6.02 -23.18
N PRO A 155 -11.26 6.04 -22.76
CA PRO A 155 -12.22 5.02 -23.17
C PRO A 155 -12.30 4.92 -24.71
N GLY A 156 -11.89 3.77 -25.25
CA GLY A 156 -11.86 3.53 -26.70
C GLY A 156 -10.77 4.29 -27.48
N GLY A 157 -9.80 4.90 -26.80
CA GLY A 157 -8.61 5.49 -27.41
C GLY A 157 -7.54 4.47 -27.78
N ASP A 158 -6.49 4.94 -28.47
CA ASP A 158 -5.32 4.13 -28.87
C ASP A 158 -4.03 4.51 -28.12
N ASP A 159 -4.01 5.67 -27.44
CA ASP A 159 -2.84 6.16 -26.73
C ASP A 159 -2.67 5.38 -25.42
N CYS A 160 -1.48 4.80 -25.22
CA CYS A 160 -1.23 3.94 -24.06
C CYS A 160 -1.19 4.77 -22.76
N ALA A 161 -1.71 4.20 -21.68
CA ALA A 161 -1.47 4.75 -20.35
C ALA A 161 -0.03 4.43 -19.93
N GLU A 162 0.81 5.45 -19.85
CA GLU A 162 2.20 5.30 -19.43
C GLU A 162 2.33 5.28 -17.90
N LEU A 163 3.12 4.34 -17.39
CA LEU A 163 3.61 4.33 -16.01
C LEU A 163 5.12 4.45 -16.07
N ASN A 164 5.70 5.38 -15.30
CA ASN A 164 7.13 5.70 -15.35
C ASN A 164 7.63 6.13 -16.76
N GLY A 165 6.75 6.65 -17.62
CA GLY A 165 7.08 7.00 -19.00
C GLY A 165 7.23 5.81 -19.97
N ILE A 166 6.68 4.64 -19.62
CA ILE A 166 6.63 3.46 -20.49
C ILE A 166 5.17 3.04 -20.68
N CYS A 167 4.79 2.72 -21.92
CA CYS A 167 3.58 1.93 -22.20
C CYS A 167 3.72 0.52 -21.60
N GLN A 168 3.18 0.29 -20.41
CA GLN A 168 3.23 -1.02 -19.77
C GLN A 168 2.12 -1.92 -20.33
N SER A 169 2.35 -3.24 -20.32
CA SER A 169 1.30 -4.21 -20.63
C SER A 169 0.99 -5.04 -19.39
N MET A 170 -0.28 -5.20 -19.07
CA MET A 170 -0.76 -6.06 -18.00
C MET A 170 -0.61 -7.53 -18.41
N THR A 171 0.31 -8.23 -17.76
CA THR A 171 0.65 -9.64 -18.05
C THR A 171 0.56 -10.57 -16.84
N ARG A 172 0.47 -10.03 -15.62
CA ARG A 172 0.44 -10.83 -14.38
C ARG A 172 -0.99 -11.18 -13.97
N PHE A 173 -1.18 -12.36 -13.40
CA PHE A 173 -2.41 -12.71 -12.69
C PHE A 173 -2.51 -11.90 -11.39
N GLN A 174 -3.20 -10.77 -11.46
CA GLN A 174 -3.33 -9.80 -10.37
C GLN A 174 -4.76 -9.25 -10.32
N ARG A 175 -5.21 -8.96 -9.10
CA ARG A 175 -6.46 -8.27 -8.86
C ARG A 175 -6.28 -6.77 -9.05
N PHE A 176 -7.12 -6.17 -9.88
CA PHE A 176 -7.30 -4.73 -10.00
C PHE A 176 -8.68 -4.31 -9.48
N PHE A 177 -8.81 -3.05 -9.06
CA PHE A 177 -10.07 -2.43 -8.68
C PHE A 177 -10.59 -1.54 -9.80
N ILE A 178 -11.91 -1.54 -10.01
CA ILE A 178 -12.56 -0.73 -11.04
C ILE A 178 -12.98 0.60 -10.42
N PHE A 179 -12.40 1.71 -10.89
CA PHE A 179 -12.70 3.06 -10.38
C PHE A 179 -13.71 3.82 -11.23
N ALA A 180 -13.75 3.53 -12.54
CA ALA A 180 -14.73 4.08 -13.45
C ALA A 180 -15.10 3.08 -14.56
N GLU A 181 -16.29 3.26 -15.13
CA GLU A 181 -16.80 2.45 -16.24
C GLU A 181 -17.40 3.37 -17.30
N ASP A 182 -17.01 3.16 -18.55
CA ASP A 182 -17.66 3.79 -19.69
C ASP A 182 -18.60 2.78 -20.37
N PRO A 183 -19.93 2.95 -20.25
CA PRO A 183 -20.89 2.07 -20.89
C PRO A 183 -20.95 2.23 -22.43
N GLU A 184 -20.46 3.33 -23.01
CA GLU A 184 -20.46 3.50 -24.48
C GLU A 184 -19.41 2.62 -25.16
N THR A 185 -18.19 2.58 -24.62
CA THR A 185 -17.09 1.78 -25.17
C THR A 185 -16.94 0.41 -24.50
N ASN A 186 -17.73 0.13 -23.45
CA ASN A 186 -17.57 -1.06 -22.60
C ASN A 186 -16.15 -1.16 -22.01
N SER A 187 -15.63 -0.03 -21.50
CA SER A 187 -14.28 0.07 -20.92
C SER A 187 -14.33 0.25 -19.40
N VAL A 188 -13.33 -0.29 -18.72
CA VAL A 188 -13.15 -0.20 -17.25
C VAL A 188 -11.84 0.52 -16.96
N LEU A 189 -11.85 1.47 -16.03
CA LEU A 189 -10.66 2.15 -15.53
C LEU A 189 -10.12 1.40 -14.31
N LEU A 190 -8.86 0.98 -14.38
CA LEU A 190 -8.25 0.12 -13.38
C LEU A 190 -7.23 0.86 -12.50
N MET A 191 -7.17 0.41 -11.24
CA MET A 191 -6.11 0.77 -10.30
C MET A 191 -5.76 -0.47 -9.46
N SER A 192 -4.48 -0.66 -9.14
CA SER A 192 -4.05 -1.78 -8.30
C SER A 192 -4.43 -1.64 -6.82
N SER A 193 -4.55 -0.40 -6.33
CA SER A 193 -4.91 -0.10 -4.94
C SER A 193 -6.43 0.00 -4.75
N ASN A 194 -6.90 -0.33 -3.55
CA ASN A 194 -8.30 -0.16 -3.16
C ASN A 194 -8.62 1.29 -2.74
N LEU A 195 -7.63 2.17 -2.66
CA LEU A 195 -7.79 3.57 -2.28
C LEU A 195 -7.06 4.47 -3.28
N SER A 196 -7.77 5.45 -3.84
CA SER A 196 -7.17 6.49 -4.68
C SER A 196 -6.59 7.58 -3.80
N GLU A 197 -5.42 7.30 -3.22
CA GLU A 197 -4.62 8.29 -2.52
C GLU A 197 -3.86 9.20 -3.49
N ALA A 198 -3.24 10.25 -2.96
CA ALA A 198 -2.54 11.26 -3.75
C ALA A 198 -1.46 10.69 -4.68
N LEU A 199 -0.84 9.57 -4.31
CA LEU A 199 0.32 8.98 -4.99
C LEU A 199 0.02 7.66 -5.73
N GLU A 200 -1.19 7.10 -5.59
CA GLU A 200 -1.56 5.82 -6.20
C GLU A 200 -1.98 6.02 -7.67
N PRO A 201 -1.18 5.59 -8.66
CA PRO A 201 -1.44 5.90 -10.06
C PRO A 201 -2.58 5.05 -10.63
N LEU A 202 -3.38 5.64 -11.53
CA LEU A 202 -4.29 4.88 -12.37
C LEU A 202 -3.49 4.03 -13.37
N ASN A 203 -3.85 2.76 -13.54
CA ASN A 203 -3.20 1.89 -14.52
C ASN A 203 -3.70 2.17 -15.95
N GLY A 204 -4.89 2.75 -16.11
CA GLY A 204 -5.51 3.09 -17.40
C GLY A 204 -6.78 2.30 -17.71
N TRP A 205 -7.38 2.63 -18.85
CA TRP A 205 -8.61 2.02 -19.35
C TRP A 205 -8.31 0.75 -20.11
N VAL A 206 -9.11 -0.29 -19.90
CA VAL A 206 -9.08 -1.53 -20.68
C VAL A 206 -10.49 -1.91 -21.13
N SER A 207 -10.60 -2.70 -22.20
CA SER A 207 -11.89 -3.28 -22.57
C SER A 207 -12.36 -4.22 -21.46
N ALA A 208 -13.65 -4.17 -21.12
CA ALA A 208 -14.23 -5.13 -20.19
C ALA A 208 -14.18 -6.58 -20.73
N ASP A 209 -14.05 -6.76 -22.06
CA ASP A 209 -13.90 -8.07 -22.69
C ASP A 209 -12.47 -8.64 -22.54
N ASP A 210 -11.49 -7.83 -22.14
CA ASP A 210 -10.08 -8.23 -21.96
C ASP A 210 -9.79 -8.79 -20.56
N GLY A 211 -10.83 -9.16 -19.81
CA GLY A 211 -10.67 -9.74 -18.49
C GLY A 211 -11.96 -10.29 -17.89
N TYR A 212 -11.89 -10.58 -16.60
CA TYR A 212 -12.96 -11.17 -15.82
C TYR A 212 -13.31 -10.25 -14.65
N ARG A 213 -14.58 -9.85 -14.57
CA ARG A 213 -15.10 -9.13 -13.39
C ARG A 213 -15.18 -10.12 -12.23
N TRP A 214 -14.55 -9.78 -11.12
CA TRP A 214 -14.68 -10.52 -9.87
C TRP A 214 -15.49 -9.68 -8.87
N ASN A 215 -16.80 -9.66 -9.08
CA ASN A 215 -17.71 -8.86 -8.28
C ASN A 215 -18.21 -9.60 -7.01
N THR A 216 -17.63 -10.76 -6.71
CA THR A 216 -17.89 -11.54 -5.49
C THR A 216 -16.77 -11.31 -4.47
N ARG A 217 -16.88 -11.91 -3.27
CA ARG A 217 -15.80 -12.00 -2.29
C ARG A 217 -15.21 -13.42 -2.19
N LEU A 218 -15.63 -14.31 -3.09
CA LEU A 218 -15.39 -15.74 -2.98
C LEU A 218 -14.13 -16.13 -3.76
N GLY A 219 -13.24 -16.84 -3.07
CA GLY A 219 -12.05 -17.44 -3.64
C GLY A 219 -12.06 -18.95 -3.38
N LEU A 220 -11.48 -19.70 -4.30
CA LEU A 220 -11.37 -21.14 -4.23
C LEU A 220 -9.93 -21.55 -3.97
N ARG A 221 -9.77 -22.60 -3.17
CA ARG A 221 -8.54 -23.38 -3.06
C ARG A 221 -8.91 -24.86 -2.93
N PRO A 222 -7.95 -25.79 -3.13
CA PRO A 222 -8.14 -27.17 -2.75
C PRO A 222 -8.42 -27.29 -1.24
N SER A 223 -9.21 -28.28 -0.85
CA SER A 223 -9.47 -28.57 0.56
C SER A 223 -8.18 -28.95 1.28
N ASP A 224 -8.10 -28.56 2.54
CA ASP A 224 -6.97 -28.77 3.42
C ASP A 224 -7.22 -30.04 4.26
N ASN A 225 -6.65 -31.18 3.85
CA ASN A 225 -6.62 -32.41 4.64
C ASN A 225 -5.64 -32.28 5.83
N MET A 226 -5.73 -31.19 6.59
CA MET A 226 -4.93 -31.02 7.79
C MET A 226 -5.50 -31.91 8.90
N VAL A 227 -4.64 -32.75 9.46
CA VAL A 227 -4.97 -33.62 10.59
C VAL A 227 -4.11 -33.27 11.79
N VAL A 228 -4.64 -33.58 12.98
CA VAL A 228 -3.86 -33.45 14.21
C VAL A 228 -2.96 -34.67 14.35
N ASN A 229 -1.65 -34.45 14.39
CA ASN A 229 -0.69 -35.48 14.74
C ASN A 229 -0.90 -35.92 16.20
N ALA A 230 -1.15 -37.20 16.40
CA ALA A 230 -1.50 -37.74 17.72
C ALA A 230 -0.35 -37.70 18.74
N ASP A 231 0.90 -37.65 18.29
CA ASP A 231 2.10 -37.68 19.14
C ASP A 231 2.54 -36.27 19.54
N THR A 232 2.46 -35.30 18.63
CA THR A 232 2.91 -33.91 18.85
C THR A 232 1.76 -32.96 19.21
N GLY A 233 0.52 -33.31 18.84
CA GLY A 233 -0.64 -32.44 18.95
C GLY A 233 -0.66 -31.28 17.96
N SER A 234 0.26 -31.25 16.98
CA SER A 234 0.35 -30.22 15.92
C SER A 234 -0.53 -30.57 14.71
N LEU A 235 -0.91 -29.57 13.92
CA LEU A 235 -1.50 -29.80 12.59
C LEU A 235 -0.43 -30.29 11.62
N GLU A 236 -0.75 -31.29 10.82
CA GLU A 236 0.07 -31.82 9.74
C GLU A 236 -0.82 -32.13 8.54
N VAL A 237 -0.25 -32.13 7.32
CA VAL A 237 -0.99 -32.50 6.11
C VAL A 237 -1.01 -34.03 6.01
N GLU A 238 -2.18 -34.66 6.12
CA GLU A 238 -2.29 -36.13 6.02
C GLU A 238 -2.01 -36.59 4.59
N LYS A 239 -2.60 -35.89 3.63
CA LYS A 239 -2.47 -36.14 2.20
C LYS A 239 -2.75 -34.85 1.43
N GLU A 240 -1.88 -34.51 0.50
CA GLU A 240 -2.11 -33.38 -0.40
C GLU A 240 -3.37 -33.63 -1.26
N THR A 241 -4.36 -32.74 -1.13
CA THR A 241 -5.55 -32.72 -1.99
C THR A 241 -5.17 -32.17 -3.36
N ILE A 242 -5.75 -32.75 -4.42
CA ILE A 242 -5.59 -32.26 -5.79
C ILE A 242 -6.96 -31.83 -6.28
N MET A 243 -7.10 -30.54 -6.57
CA MET A 243 -8.30 -30.00 -7.21
C MET A 243 -8.09 -30.01 -8.73
N CYS A 244 -9.08 -30.50 -9.47
CA CYS A 244 -9.05 -30.55 -10.92
C CYS A 244 -9.73 -29.31 -11.51
N VAL A 245 -9.04 -28.64 -12.42
CA VAL A 245 -9.58 -27.53 -13.22
C VAL A 245 -9.71 -28.00 -14.67
N TYR A 246 -10.88 -27.77 -15.25
CA TYR A 246 -11.19 -28.04 -16.65
C TYR A 246 -11.23 -26.72 -17.42
N GLU A 247 -10.59 -26.61 -18.58
CA GLU A 247 -10.51 -25.34 -19.32
C GLU A 247 -11.81 -25.01 -20.07
N THR A 248 -12.68 -26.00 -20.29
CA THR A 248 -13.94 -25.84 -21.04
C THR A 248 -15.10 -26.55 -20.35
N GLU A 249 -16.33 -26.07 -20.57
CA GLU A 249 -17.54 -26.75 -20.09
C GLU A 249 -17.67 -28.17 -20.66
N ASP A 250 -17.23 -28.39 -21.90
CA ASP A 250 -17.25 -29.71 -22.54
C ASP A 250 -16.28 -30.68 -21.84
N ALA A 251 -15.09 -30.21 -21.45
CA ALA A 251 -14.14 -31.00 -20.66
C ALA A 251 -14.68 -31.29 -19.25
N ALA A 252 -15.28 -30.28 -18.60
CA ALA A 252 -15.95 -30.44 -17.32
C ALA A 252 -17.08 -31.48 -17.39
N ARG A 253 -17.88 -31.45 -18.46
CA ARG A 253 -18.94 -32.43 -18.71
C ARG A 253 -18.39 -33.83 -18.96
N ALA A 254 -17.34 -33.96 -19.77
CA ALA A 254 -16.70 -35.22 -20.08
C ALA A 254 -16.16 -35.92 -18.82
N SER A 255 -15.67 -35.13 -17.86
CA SER A 255 -15.17 -35.60 -16.56
C SER A 255 -16.21 -36.34 -15.71
N LEU A 256 -17.50 -36.06 -15.91
CA LEU A 256 -18.60 -36.74 -15.22
C LEU A 256 -18.87 -38.16 -15.76
N SER A 257 -18.28 -38.51 -16.91
CA SER A 257 -18.48 -39.82 -17.53
C SER A 257 -17.53 -40.90 -16.96
N THR A 258 -18.08 -42.06 -16.62
CA THR A 258 -17.35 -43.17 -15.97
C THR A 258 -16.22 -43.78 -16.82
N ALA A 259 -16.22 -43.58 -18.14
CA ALA A 259 -15.20 -44.15 -19.03
C ALA A 259 -13.86 -43.41 -18.99
N GLU A 260 -13.85 -42.10 -18.73
CA GLU A 260 -12.64 -41.27 -18.69
C GLU A 260 -12.08 -41.16 -17.26
N ALA A 261 -12.96 -41.15 -16.26
CA ALA A 261 -12.60 -41.24 -14.83
C ALA A 261 -11.73 -42.47 -14.51
N GLU A 262 -11.93 -43.60 -15.20
CA GLU A 262 -11.15 -44.84 -15.01
C GLU A 262 -9.74 -44.80 -15.65
N THR A 263 -9.47 -43.86 -16.57
CA THR A 263 -8.17 -43.77 -17.28
C THR A 263 -7.19 -42.75 -16.68
N GLY A 264 -7.62 -41.99 -15.67
CA GLY A 264 -6.77 -41.04 -14.93
C GLY A 264 -6.33 -39.81 -15.74
N ASN A 265 -6.99 -39.52 -16.88
CA ASN A 265 -6.53 -38.55 -17.86
C ASN A 265 -7.55 -37.43 -18.16
N ALA A 266 -8.43 -37.11 -17.21
CA ALA A 266 -9.52 -36.14 -17.41
C ALA A 266 -9.22 -34.73 -16.87
N CYS A 267 -8.11 -34.50 -16.15
CA CYS A 267 -7.80 -33.20 -15.54
C CYS A 267 -6.92 -32.36 -16.48
N ASP A 268 -7.41 -31.20 -16.92
CA ASP A 268 -6.62 -30.29 -17.77
C ASP A 268 -5.51 -29.62 -16.94
N VAL A 269 -5.86 -29.09 -15.75
CA VAL A 269 -4.92 -28.48 -14.82
C VAL A 269 -5.13 -28.99 -13.38
N GLN A 270 -4.05 -29.49 -12.77
CA GLN A 270 -4.05 -29.97 -11.38
C GLN A 270 -3.56 -28.88 -10.44
N VAL A 271 -4.39 -28.51 -9.47
CA VAL A 271 -4.05 -27.51 -8.45
C VAL A 271 -3.81 -28.22 -7.12
N LEU A 272 -2.57 -28.10 -6.62
CA LEU A 272 -2.16 -28.75 -5.37
C LEU A 272 -2.62 -27.96 -4.14
N GLY A 273 -3.15 -28.68 -3.16
CA GLY A 273 -3.54 -28.13 -1.86
C GLY A 273 -2.36 -27.97 -0.90
N GLY A 274 -2.68 -27.96 0.38
CA GLY A 274 -1.68 -27.94 1.45
C GLY A 274 -1.28 -26.54 1.92
N PRO A 275 -0.17 -26.43 2.68
CA PRO A 275 0.11 -25.25 3.51
C PRO A 275 0.45 -23.99 2.71
N ARG A 276 0.85 -24.15 1.45
CA ARG A 276 1.17 -23.07 0.49
C ARG A 276 0.08 -22.01 0.35
N TRP A 277 -1.18 -22.37 0.57
CA TRP A 277 -2.30 -21.44 0.52
C TRP A 277 -2.37 -20.52 1.74
N PHE A 278 -1.76 -20.89 2.88
CA PHE A 278 -1.73 -20.05 4.08
C PHE A 278 -0.51 -19.13 4.15
N THR A 279 0.44 -19.29 3.23
CA THR A 279 1.58 -18.38 3.05
C THR A 279 1.41 -17.41 1.87
N SER A 280 0.28 -17.51 1.16
CA SER A 280 -0.04 -16.71 -0.03
C SER A 280 -1.35 -15.94 0.15
N ASN A 281 -1.39 -14.71 -0.39
CA ASN A 281 -2.60 -13.90 -0.49
C ASN A 281 -3.54 -14.33 -1.64
N VAL A 282 -3.14 -15.28 -2.48
CA VAL A 282 -3.89 -15.66 -3.68
C VAL A 282 -4.93 -16.73 -3.38
N ARG A 283 -6.14 -16.54 -3.90
CA ARG A 283 -7.16 -17.58 -4.12
C ARG A 283 -7.63 -17.50 -5.56
N LEU A 284 -8.14 -18.61 -6.09
CA LEU A 284 -8.73 -18.62 -7.43
C LEU A 284 -10.10 -17.91 -7.37
N PRO A 285 -10.28 -16.74 -7.97
CA PRO A 285 -11.51 -15.98 -7.86
C PRO A 285 -12.67 -16.76 -8.50
N ILE A 286 -13.74 -16.95 -7.74
CA ILE A 286 -14.99 -17.51 -8.27
C ILE A 286 -15.74 -16.38 -8.99
N ILE A 287 -15.86 -16.51 -10.31
CA ILE A 287 -16.48 -15.52 -11.20
C ILE A 287 -17.89 -15.91 -11.62
N GLY A 288 -18.31 -17.16 -11.36
CA GLY A 288 -19.67 -17.62 -11.54
C GLY A 288 -19.89 -19.04 -11.01
N ASP A 289 -21.15 -19.46 -10.99
CA ASP A 289 -21.59 -20.81 -10.63
C ASP A 289 -22.37 -21.41 -11.81
N LEU A 290 -22.23 -22.72 -12.04
CA LEU A 290 -22.82 -23.41 -13.18
C LEU A 290 -23.27 -24.82 -12.79
N GLU A 291 -24.44 -25.24 -13.28
CA GLU A 291 -24.88 -26.65 -13.20
C GLU A 291 -24.56 -27.37 -14.52
N ILE A 292 -23.75 -28.43 -14.45
CA ILE A 292 -23.41 -29.29 -15.60
C ILE A 292 -23.92 -30.70 -15.33
N ASP A 293 -24.94 -31.13 -16.08
CA ASP A 293 -25.55 -32.47 -15.98
C ASP A 293 -25.99 -32.87 -14.56
N GLY A 294 -26.49 -31.90 -13.79
CA GLY A 294 -27.00 -32.10 -12.43
C GLY A 294 -25.94 -32.07 -11.33
N GLU A 295 -24.72 -31.66 -11.66
CA GLU A 295 -23.61 -31.46 -10.74
C GLU A 295 -23.18 -29.99 -10.74
N ASP A 296 -22.86 -29.46 -9.56
CA ASP A 296 -22.47 -28.06 -9.38
C ASP A 296 -20.98 -27.85 -9.69
N PHE A 297 -20.70 -26.77 -10.42
CA PHE A 297 -19.36 -26.33 -10.79
C PHE A 297 -19.16 -24.85 -10.46
N TYR A 298 -17.97 -24.51 -9.99
CA TYR A 298 -17.47 -23.14 -9.90
C TYR A 298 -16.79 -22.76 -11.22
N GLU A 299 -17.18 -21.63 -11.77
CA GLU A 299 -16.44 -20.93 -12.82
C GLU A 299 -15.40 -20.01 -12.15
N ILE A 300 -14.13 -20.20 -12.49
CA ILE A 300 -13.00 -19.47 -11.88
C ILE A 300 -12.14 -18.78 -12.94
N ALA A 301 -11.42 -17.72 -12.55
CA ALA A 301 -10.24 -17.29 -13.29
C ALA A 301 -8.99 -18.00 -12.74
N VAL A 302 -8.14 -18.52 -13.61
CA VAL A 302 -6.98 -19.33 -13.23
C VAL A 302 -5.76 -18.98 -14.10
N PRO A 303 -4.57 -18.84 -13.51
CA PRO A 303 -3.33 -18.78 -14.28
C PRO A 303 -2.91 -20.19 -14.71
N VAL A 304 -2.76 -20.44 -16.01
CA VAL A 304 -2.34 -21.73 -16.58
C VAL A 304 -0.85 -21.66 -16.89
N ALA A 305 -0.02 -22.41 -16.17
CA ALA A 305 1.38 -22.53 -16.53
C ALA A 305 1.51 -23.43 -17.76
N THR A 306 1.69 -22.83 -18.94
CA THR A 306 1.98 -23.59 -20.16
C THR A 306 3.42 -24.15 -20.07
N VAL A 307 3.53 -25.48 -20.04
CA VAL A 307 4.73 -26.35 -20.27
C VAL A 307 5.47 -26.91 -19.04
N GLY A 308 5.42 -28.26 -18.87
CA GLY A 308 6.38 -29.07 -18.08
C GLY A 308 5.76 -29.91 -16.94
N GLU A 309 6.40 -31.03 -16.55
CA GLU A 309 6.04 -31.83 -15.34
C GLU A 309 6.11 -30.97 -14.04
N ASP A 310 6.76 -29.80 -14.11
CA ASP A 310 6.95 -28.79 -13.05
C ASP A 310 5.75 -27.81 -12.91
N GLY A 311 4.73 -27.88 -13.77
CA GLY A 311 3.54 -26.99 -13.72
C GLY A 311 2.66 -27.14 -12.48
N ARG A 312 2.91 -28.15 -11.63
CA ARG A 312 2.14 -28.43 -10.41
C ARG A 312 2.50 -27.51 -9.22
N ASP A 313 3.74 -27.01 -9.16
CA ASP A 313 4.20 -26.10 -8.11
C ASP A 313 4.18 -24.61 -8.57
N ALA A 314 4.11 -24.36 -9.88
CA ALA A 314 4.27 -23.05 -10.50
C ALA A 314 3.13 -22.03 -10.26
N LEU A 315 1.90 -22.46 -9.94
CA LEU A 315 0.73 -21.57 -9.89
C LEU A 315 0.86 -20.47 -8.82
N LEU A 316 1.41 -20.80 -7.64
CA LEU A 316 1.65 -19.84 -6.56
C LEU A 316 3.06 -19.23 -6.65
N GLU A 317 4.04 -19.95 -7.20
CA GLU A 317 5.41 -19.45 -7.36
C GLU A 317 5.51 -18.29 -8.36
N GLN A 318 4.70 -18.28 -9.42
CA GLN A 318 4.64 -17.16 -10.37
C GLN A 318 4.08 -15.87 -9.75
N VAL A 319 3.30 -16.00 -8.67
CA VAL A 319 2.67 -14.86 -7.98
C VAL A 319 3.39 -14.49 -6.68
N ALA A 320 4.26 -15.38 -6.17
CA ALA A 320 5.01 -15.20 -4.94
C ALA A 320 6.08 -14.08 -5.04
N GLY A 321 6.51 -13.58 -3.88
CA GLY A 321 7.57 -12.57 -3.78
C GLY A 321 7.11 -11.12 -3.98
N LEU A 322 6.05 -10.87 -4.76
CA LEU A 322 5.56 -9.50 -5.03
C LEU A 322 5.13 -8.78 -3.74
N ASP A 323 4.33 -9.41 -2.88
CA ASP A 323 3.89 -8.76 -1.63
C ASP A 323 5.05 -8.43 -0.69
N ASN A 324 6.04 -9.32 -0.61
CA ASN A 324 7.25 -9.09 0.17
C ASN A 324 8.02 -7.91 -0.42
N ALA A 325 8.22 -7.88 -1.74
CA ALA A 325 8.87 -6.78 -2.43
C ALA A 325 8.12 -5.45 -2.24
N ILE A 326 6.79 -5.44 -2.35
CA ILE A 326 5.95 -4.26 -2.07
C ILE A 326 6.15 -3.77 -0.63
N ARG A 327 6.19 -4.68 0.35
CA ARG A 327 6.45 -4.32 1.75
C ARG A 327 7.84 -3.69 1.93
N GLU A 328 8.87 -4.26 1.32
CA GLU A 328 10.23 -3.70 1.33
C GLU A 328 10.26 -2.29 0.70
N LEU A 329 9.52 -2.07 -0.39
CA LEU A 329 9.38 -0.77 -1.04
C LEU A 329 8.65 0.23 -0.13
N GLN A 330 7.58 -0.17 0.54
CA GLN A 330 6.80 0.70 1.42
C GLN A 330 7.58 1.14 2.68
N GLN A 331 8.61 0.39 3.09
CA GLN A 331 9.50 0.80 4.18
C GLN A 331 10.44 1.94 3.79
N LEU A 332 10.62 2.21 2.50
CA LEU A 332 11.47 3.29 2.00
C LEU A 332 10.96 4.71 2.32
N LYS A 333 9.80 4.83 2.98
CA LYS A 333 9.25 6.07 3.56
C LYS A 333 9.84 6.46 4.91
N ASN A 334 10.64 5.59 5.53
CA ASN A 334 11.30 5.87 6.79
C ASN A 334 12.73 6.36 6.52
N LEU A 335 13.00 7.62 6.88
CA LEU A 335 14.27 8.30 6.65
C LEU A 335 14.99 8.58 7.96
N ASP A 336 16.28 8.28 7.96
CA ASP A 336 17.22 8.65 9.00
C ASP A 336 18.15 9.73 8.46
N VAL A 337 17.95 10.97 8.90
CA VAL A 337 18.71 12.13 8.48
C VAL A 337 19.75 12.45 9.56
N PHE A 338 21.02 12.24 9.23
CA PHE A 338 22.13 12.40 10.15
C PHE A 338 23.07 13.51 9.70
N PHE A 339 23.45 14.39 10.62
CA PHE A 339 24.38 15.49 10.36
C PHE A 339 25.74 15.22 10.99
N LEU A 340 26.79 15.14 10.18
CA LEU A 340 28.17 15.13 10.64
C LEU A 340 28.74 16.55 10.48
N ILE A 341 28.96 17.24 11.59
CA ILE A 341 29.27 18.67 11.61
C ILE A 341 30.70 18.87 12.09
N ASP A 342 31.47 19.61 11.31
CA ASP A 342 32.75 20.13 11.72
C ASP A 342 32.54 21.23 12.78
N GLY A 343 33.05 20.99 13.98
CA GLY A 343 32.91 21.82 15.17
C GLY A 343 34.14 22.66 15.47
N THR A 344 34.98 22.95 14.50
CA THR A 344 36.23 23.69 14.69
C THR A 344 36.03 25.19 14.62
N GLN A 345 37.08 25.96 14.98
CA GLN A 345 36.99 27.41 15.03
C GLN A 345 36.68 28.06 13.66
N SER A 346 37.10 27.45 12.54
CA SER A 346 36.75 27.94 11.20
C SER A 346 35.25 27.88 10.94
N MET A 347 34.56 26.94 11.58
CA MET A 347 33.16 26.67 11.37
C MET A 347 32.21 27.57 12.18
N GLU A 348 32.71 28.38 13.13
CA GLU A 348 31.87 29.23 13.99
C GLU A 348 30.83 30.06 13.21
N PRO A 349 31.18 30.82 12.14
CA PRO A 349 30.19 31.59 11.40
C PRO A 349 29.15 30.72 10.67
N HIS A 350 29.51 29.48 10.36
CA HIS A 350 28.66 28.53 9.65
C HIS A 350 27.75 27.75 10.61
N ILE A 351 28.24 27.41 11.81
CA ILE A 351 27.45 26.79 12.88
C ILE A 351 26.36 27.74 13.39
N GLU A 352 26.67 29.02 13.56
CA GLU A 352 25.66 30.04 13.88
C GLU A 352 24.56 30.09 12.81
N ALA A 353 24.90 29.95 11.53
CA ALA A 353 23.94 29.91 10.43
C ALA A 353 23.14 28.59 10.36
N LEU A 354 23.76 27.46 10.71
CA LEU A 354 23.14 26.14 10.77
C LEU A 354 22.06 26.07 11.85
N ILE A 355 22.39 26.52 13.06
CA ILE A 355 21.52 26.48 14.25
C ILE A 355 20.50 27.63 14.21
N GLY A 356 20.95 28.83 13.81
CA GLY A 356 20.17 30.06 13.85
C GLY A 356 20.20 30.75 15.23
N SER A 357 19.41 31.81 15.35
CA SER A 357 19.21 32.58 16.58
C SER A 357 17.72 32.75 16.89
N ASP A 358 17.39 33.32 18.05
CA ASP A 358 16.02 33.67 18.43
C ASP A 358 15.30 34.58 17.41
N THR A 359 16.04 35.26 16.52
CA THR A 359 15.50 36.22 15.55
C THR A 359 15.67 35.81 14.09
N VAL A 360 16.59 34.89 13.79
CA VAL A 360 16.89 34.40 12.44
C VAL A 360 16.89 32.88 12.49
N LYS A 361 15.96 32.28 11.75
CA LYS A 361 15.84 30.83 11.71
C LYS A 361 17.08 30.20 11.06
N GLY A 362 17.64 29.18 11.71
CA GLY A 362 18.77 28.42 11.19
C GLY A 362 18.39 27.49 10.06
N VAL A 363 19.40 26.95 9.37
CA VAL A 363 19.20 26.00 8.27
C VAL A 363 18.50 24.73 8.75
N ILE A 364 18.93 24.16 9.87
CA ILE A 364 18.39 22.88 10.35
C ILE A 364 16.91 23.00 10.76
N PRO A 365 16.49 24.00 11.56
CA PRO A 365 15.07 24.23 11.79
C PRO A 365 14.29 24.57 10.51
N ALA A 366 14.89 25.27 9.54
CA ALA A 366 14.23 25.57 8.27
C ALA A 366 13.97 24.32 7.42
N ILE A 367 14.89 23.36 7.45
CA ILE A 367 14.74 22.05 6.81
C ILE A 367 13.58 21.26 7.45
N GLN A 368 13.52 21.23 8.79
CA GLN A 368 12.44 20.54 9.51
C GLN A 368 11.05 21.08 9.15
N ASP A 369 10.84 22.40 9.21
CA ASP A 369 9.55 22.99 8.81
C ASP A 369 9.25 22.77 7.33
N SER A 370 10.28 22.75 6.47
CA SER A 370 10.08 22.50 5.04
C SER A 370 9.52 21.10 4.80
N PHE A 371 9.90 20.11 5.60
CA PHE A 371 9.32 18.76 5.52
C PHE A 371 7.91 18.71 6.10
N GLU A 372 7.65 19.39 7.22
CA GLU A 372 6.30 19.46 7.81
C GLU A 372 5.29 20.17 6.87
N GLY A 373 5.77 21.09 6.03
CA GLY A 373 4.94 21.89 5.11
C GLY A 373 4.83 21.38 3.68
N ASP A 374 5.58 20.34 3.29
CA ASP A 374 5.62 19.84 1.91
C ASP A 374 4.78 18.55 1.76
N PRO A 375 3.73 18.54 0.91
CA PRO A 375 2.84 17.40 0.73
C PRO A 375 3.53 16.09 0.35
N ARG A 376 4.72 16.13 -0.25
CA ARG A 376 5.49 14.93 -0.60
C ARG A 376 5.93 14.13 0.63
N PHE A 377 5.96 14.77 1.80
CA PHE A 377 6.38 14.15 3.06
C PHE A 377 5.21 13.79 3.98
N SER A 378 3.95 13.92 3.55
CA SER A 378 2.80 13.70 4.43
C SER A 378 2.74 12.29 5.05
N ASN A 379 3.36 11.30 4.38
CA ASN A 379 3.43 9.91 4.82
C ASN A 379 4.88 9.44 5.06
N VAL A 380 5.83 10.36 5.22
CA VAL A 380 7.26 10.08 5.41
C VAL A 380 7.62 10.26 6.89
N THR A 381 8.28 9.26 7.47
CA THR A 381 8.77 9.34 8.85
C THR A 381 10.23 9.78 8.81
N VAL A 382 10.57 10.88 9.48
CA VAL A 382 11.95 11.39 9.53
C VAL A 382 12.46 11.39 10.97
N ARG A 383 13.60 10.71 11.21
CA ARG A 383 14.35 10.76 12.47
C ARG A 383 15.64 11.54 12.28
N TYR A 384 16.01 12.35 13.27
CA TYR A 384 17.20 13.18 13.22
C TYR A 384 18.27 12.73 14.21
N GLY A 385 19.52 12.76 13.76
CA GLY A 385 20.70 12.56 14.58
C GLY A 385 21.84 13.48 14.14
N PHE A 386 22.84 13.66 15.00
CA PHE A 386 24.05 14.39 14.62
C PHE A 386 25.28 13.93 15.39
N ARG A 387 26.44 14.24 14.84
CA ARG A 387 27.73 14.13 15.51
C ARG A 387 28.60 15.34 15.17
N VAL A 388 29.25 15.89 16.18
CA VAL A 388 30.28 16.92 15.99
C VAL A 388 31.66 16.27 15.99
N TYR A 389 32.50 16.67 15.04
CA TYR A 389 33.90 16.31 15.01
C TYR A 389 34.80 17.54 14.98
N ARG A 390 36.01 17.38 15.46
CA ARG A 390 37.08 18.38 15.48
C ARG A 390 38.39 17.65 15.15
N ASP A 391 39.52 18.14 15.62
CA ASP A 391 40.76 17.38 15.64
C ASP A 391 41.04 16.75 17.03
N THR A 392 42.04 15.89 17.08
CA THR A 392 42.51 15.11 18.23
C THR A 392 42.69 15.90 19.53
N TYR A 393 42.86 17.23 19.48
CA TYR A 393 42.92 18.09 20.66
C TYR A 393 41.61 18.08 21.49
N ALA A 394 40.47 17.76 20.86
CA ALA A 394 39.18 17.66 21.53
C ALA A 394 39.03 16.40 22.39
N GLY A 395 40.00 15.48 22.37
CA GLY A 395 39.91 14.18 23.03
C GLY A 395 39.06 13.18 22.23
N ASN A 396 39.05 11.91 22.66
CA ASN A 396 38.33 10.83 21.97
C ASN A 396 38.59 10.77 20.44
N PHE A 397 39.85 10.97 20.04
CA PHE A 397 40.29 11.03 18.64
C PHE A 397 39.63 12.13 17.79
N GLY A 398 39.14 13.20 18.41
CA GLY A 398 38.48 14.31 17.72
C GLY A 398 36.95 14.20 17.65
N ILE A 399 36.37 13.18 18.29
CA ILE A 399 34.91 12.97 18.33
C ILE A 399 34.28 13.72 19.51
N GLY A 400 33.35 14.61 19.20
CA GLY A 400 32.63 15.44 20.17
C GLY A 400 31.22 14.96 20.52
N GLU A 401 30.44 15.91 20.99
CA GLU A 401 29.01 15.79 21.29
C GLU A 401 28.20 15.31 20.08
N GLY A 402 27.05 14.70 20.36
CA GLY A 402 26.17 14.18 19.32
C GLY A 402 24.97 13.44 19.89
N LEU A 403 23.98 13.24 19.03
CA LEU A 403 22.76 12.49 19.26
C LEU A 403 22.73 11.31 18.27
N PRO A 404 23.19 10.11 18.66
CA PRO A 404 23.07 8.92 17.82
C PRO A 404 21.60 8.51 17.67
N LEU A 405 21.26 7.83 16.57
CA LEU A 405 19.91 7.33 16.35
C LEU A 405 19.63 6.13 17.25
N ASP A 406 18.40 6.06 17.75
CA ASP A 406 17.95 4.97 18.62
C ASP A 406 17.34 3.79 17.84
N ARG A 407 17.03 2.72 18.56
CA ARG A 407 16.42 1.50 18.01
C ARG A 407 14.88 1.56 17.94
N ASN A 408 14.27 2.73 18.09
CA ASN A 408 12.84 2.89 17.92
C ASN A 408 12.51 3.07 16.43
N CYS A 409 12.32 1.94 15.72
CA CYS A 409 12.15 1.91 14.27
C CYS A 409 10.74 2.22 13.78
N THR A 410 9.77 2.24 14.70
CA THR A 410 8.36 2.58 14.43
C THR A 410 7.88 3.63 15.43
N PRO A 411 8.52 4.81 15.47
CA PRO A 411 8.17 5.85 16.43
C PRO A 411 6.77 6.39 16.18
N ASP A 412 6.02 6.65 17.24
CA ASP A 412 4.77 7.41 17.16
C ASP A 412 5.05 8.93 17.07
N GLU A 413 4.00 9.73 16.84
CA GLU A 413 4.11 11.19 16.69
C GLU A 413 4.73 11.87 17.93
N ALA A 414 4.49 11.32 19.12
CA ALA A 414 5.07 11.82 20.36
C ALA A 414 6.58 11.56 20.42
N ALA A 415 7.02 10.36 20.06
CA ALA A 415 8.44 10.01 19.98
C ALA A 415 9.17 10.83 18.91
N LEU A 416 8.55 11.05 17.75
CA LEU A 416 9.10 11.92 16.70
C LEU A 416 9.25 13.38 17.17
N THR A 417 8.24 13.90 17.87
CA THR A 417 8.30 15.24 18.46
C THR A 417 9.43 15.35 19.48
N GLN A 418 9.56 14.35 20.36
CA GLN A 418 10.64 14.30 21.35
C GLN A 418 12.03 14.21 20.69
N ASN A 419 12.17 13.43 19.61
CA ASN A 419 13.41 13.36 18.84
C ASN A 419 13.79 14.74 18.30
N ARG A 420 12.85 15.45 17.65
CA ARG A 420 13.07 16.81 17.12
C ARG A 420 13.46 17.82 18.22
N GLU A 421 12.75 17.83 19.34
CA GLU A 421 13.03 18.74 20.45
C GLU A 421 14.40 18.49 21.07
N THR A 422 14.76 17.22 21.29
CA THR A 422 16.05 16.82 21.85
C THR A 422 17.18 17.19 20.91
N PHE A 423 17.01 16.87 19.62
CA PHE A 423 17.95 17.21 18.57
C PHE A 423 18.21 18.72 18.49
N ASN A 424 17.15 19.54 18.44
CA ASN A 424 17.28 21.00 18.38
C ASN A 424 17.91 21.59 19.65
N THR A 425 17.59 21.04 20.83
CA THR A 425 18.18 21.48 22.10
C THR A 425 19.67 21.19 22.14
N MET A 426 20.09 19.98 21.78
CA MET A 426 21.50 19.59 21.80
C MET A 426 22.33 20.30 20.73
N LEU A 427 21.75 20.62 19.57
CA LEU A 427 22.43 21.43 18.55
C LEU A 427 22.77 22.84 19.06
N GLN A 428 21.92 23.45 19.89
CA GLN A 428 22.20 24.76 20.49
C GLN A 428 23.38 24.75 21.48
N GLU A 429 23.82 23.56 21.91
CA GLU A 429 24.92 23.39 22.86
C GLU A 429 26.28 23.17 22.18
N ILE A 430 26.33 23.15 20.84
CA ILE A 430 27.59 22.98 20.09
C ILE A 430 28.53 24.16 20.37
N ASP A 431 29.78 23.85 20.72
CA ASP A 431 30.83 24.83 21.05
C ASP A 431 32.03 24.67 20.10
N THR A 432 32.44 25.71 19.37
CA THR A 432 33.64 25.63 18.50
C THR A 432 34.96 25.89 19.22
N GLY A 433 34.90 26.13 20.53
CA GLY A 433 36.07 26.36 21.35
C GLY A 433 37.00 25.15 21.41
N PHE A 434 38.32 25.42 21.43
CA PHE A 434 39.29 24.49 21.98
C PHE A 434 38.84 24.18 23.41
N GLY A 435 38.73 22.91 23.80
CA GLY A 435 38.35 22.54 25.16
C GLY A 435 39.32 23.11 26.22
N SER A 436 39.46 22.46 27.37
CA SER A 436 40.32 22.98 28.46
C SER A 436 41.83 23.26 28.12
N GLY A 437 42.29 22.98 26.89
CA GLY A 437 43.61 23.33 26.37
C GLY A 437 43.56 24.54 25.41
N ASN A 438 44.12 25.67 25.82
CA ASN A 438 44.19 26.92 25.05
C ASN A 438 45.24 26.91 23.90
N GLU A 439 45.54 25.77 23.27
CA GLU A 439 46.49 25.74 22.16
C GLU A 439 45.76 25.76 20.81
N PRO A 440 46.04 26.73 19.92
CA PRO A 440 45.44 26.78 18.60
C PRO A 440 45.84 25.55 17.79
N ASP A 441 44.89 24.99 17.04
CA ASP A 441 45.16 23.96 16.04
C ASP A 441 46.26 24.43 15.07
N PRO A 442 47.41 23.73 15.02
CA PRO A 442 48.55 24.14 14.23
C PRO A 442 48.43 23.76 12.75
N ASP A 443 47.65 22.76 12.36
CA ASP A 443 47.68 22.20 11.00
C ASP A 443 46.39 22.39 10.19
N HIS A 444 45.26 22.69 10.84
CA HIS A 444 43.94 22.92 10.21
C HIS A 444 43.35 21.68 9.53
N GLU A 445 44.04 20.54 9.56
CA GLU A 445 43.49 19.25 9.17
C GLU A 445 42.74 18.59 10.33
N GLU A 446 41.52 18.14 10.06
CA GLU A 446 40.58 17.69 11.08
C GLU A 446 40.44 16.16 11.11
N ALA A 447 39.79 15.60 12.14
CA ALA A 447 39.57 14.17 12.26
C ALA A 447 38.39 13.64 11.43
N LEU A 448 38.12 14.22 10.25
CA LEU A 448 36.97 13.89 9.40
C LEU A 448 36.86 12.38 9.09
N ILE A 449 37.96 11.70 8.79
CA ILE A 449 37.92 10.25 8.50
C ILE A 449 37.51 9.41 9.72
N VAL A 450 37.94 9.80 10.91
CA VAL A 450 37.54 9.15 12.17
C VAL A 450 36.07 9.44 12.47
N ALA A 451 35.63 10.66 12.16
CA ALA A 451 34.27 11.11 12.32
C ALA A 451 33.28 10.35 11.43
N LEU A 452 33.67 10.05 10.19
CA LEU A 452 32.90 9.21 9.28
C LEU A 452 32.75 7.77 9.80
N ALA A 453 33.80 7.20 10.37
CA ALA A 453 33.74 5.87 11.00
C ALA A 453 32.83 5.86 12.25
N GLN A 454 32.83 6.93 13.05
CA GLN A 454 31.89 7.03 14.17
C GLN A 454 30.45 7.26 13.68
N ALA A 455 30.26 8.06 12.65
CA ALA A 455 28.94 8.35 12.08
C ALA A 455 28.29 7.10 11.50
N SER A 456 29.06 6.16 10.93
CA SER A 456 28.50 4.88 10.50
C SER A 456 27.87 4.10 11.65
N ASP A 457 28.51 4.07 12.83
CA ASP A 457 27.94 3.41 14.01
C ASP A 457 26.72 4.16 14.56
N ASP A 458 26.78 5.51 14.59
CA ASP A 458 25.72 6.35 15.16
C ASP A 458 24.40 6.32 14.36
N ILE A 459 24.46 6.05 13.06
CA ILE A 459 23.30 6.02 12.16
C ILE A 459 22.74 4.60 11.93
N THR A 460 23.50 3.55 12.30
CA THR A 460 23.19 2.15 11.95
C THR A 460 21.84 1.64 12.51
N ALA A 461 21.32 2.22 13.59
CA ALA A 461 20.10 1.72 14.22
C ALA A 461 18.88 1.74 13.28
N CYS A 462 18.11 0.64 13.24
CA CYS A 462 17.01 0.39 12.27
C CYS A 462 17.52 0.19 10.84
N GLU A 463 17.91 -1.04 10.53
CA GLU A 463 18.62 -1.40 9.29
C GLU A 463 17.81 -1.09 8.01
N ASP A 464 16.47 -1.14 8.11
CA ASP A 464 15.55 -0.96 6.97
C ASP A 464 15.20 0.51 6.66
N ASN A 465 15.70 1.47 7.45
CA ASN A 465 15.50 2.89 7.19
C ASN A 465 16.50 3.40 6.16
N VAL A 466 16.08 4.35 5.32
CA VAL A 466 16.98 5.03 4.37
C VAL A 466 17.94 5.92 5.15
N LYS A 467 19.24 5.72 4.95
CA LYS A 467 20.31 6.38 5.72
C LYS A 467 20.91 7.54 4.92
N MET A 468 20.67 8.77 5.36
CA MET A 468 21.22 9.97 4.73
C MET A 468 22.21 10.66 5.67
N LEU A 469 23.47 10.80 5.24
CA LEU A 469 24.53 11.41 6.03
C LEU A 469 24.98 12.73 5.39
N PHE A 470 24.64 13.85 6.01
CA PHE A 470 25.09 15.18 5.58
C PHE A 470 26.38 15.55 6.30
N VAL A 471 27.50 15.54 5.58
CA VAL A 471 28.82 15.91 6.07
C VAL A 471 29.06 17.38 5.78
N ILE A 472 29.17 18.20 6.81
CA ILE A 472 29.28 19.66 6.70
C ILE A 472 30.59 20.09 7.33
N GLY A 473 31.50 20.67 6.53
CA GLY A 473 32.80 21.11 7.01
C GLY A 473 33.54 21.97 6.01
N ASP A 474 34.69 22.50 6.42
CA ASP A 474 35.54 23.36 5.60
C ASP A 474 36.92 22.77 5.32
N THR A 475 37.46 21.90 6.16
CA THR A 475 38.81 21.32 5.97
C THR A 475 38.82 19.78 5.99
N GLY A 476 39.76 19.20 5.22
CA GLY A 476 39.95 17.75 5.12
C GLY A 476 40.83 17.17 6.24
N TYR A 477 41.19 15.89 6.12
CA TYR A 477 42.02 15.16 7.09
C TYR A 477 43.43 14.85 6.56
N ASP A 478 44.32 14.43 7.47
CA ASP A 478 45.63 13.86 7.14
C ASP A 478 45.86 12.56 7.93
N SER A 479 45.76 11.41 7.26
CA SER A 479 45.85 10.10 7.93
C SER A 479 47.19 9.87 8.62
N GLU A 480 48.32 10.32 8.02
CA GLU A 480 49.64 10.16 8.65
C GLU A 480 49.76 11.00 9.92
N SER A 481 49.24 12.23 9.90
CA SER A 481 49.15 13.12 11.07
C SER A 481 48.32 12.46 12.17
N LEU A 482 47.13 11.94 11.86
CA LEU A 482 46.24 11.28 12.81
C LEU A 482 46.87 10.03 13.44
N ILE A 483 47.52 9.16 12.64
CA ILE A 483 48.25 7.99 13.15
C ILE A 483 49.38 8.42 14.09
N SER A 484 50.13 9.47 13.73
CA SER A 484 51.21 9.99 14.58
C SER A 484 50.70 10.54 15.93
N ARG A 485 49.44 10.99 15.96
CA ARG A 485 48.72 11.48 17.15
C ARG A 485 48.03 10.35 17.93
N GLY A 486 48.18 9.10 17.50
CA GLY A 486 47.73 7.91 18.21
C GLY A 486 46.34 7.40 17.82
N VAL A 487 45.78 7.88 16.72
CA VAL A 487 44.57 7.30 16.12
C VAL A 487 44.90 5.91 15.54
N PRO A 488 44.10 4.87 15.80
CA PRO A 488 44.32 3.54 15.20
C PRO A 488 44.26 3.55 13.66
N ASP A 489 45.20 2.85 13.01
CA ASP A 489 45.30 2.75 11.54
C ASP A 489 43.96 2.42 10.86
N MET A 490 43.17 1.51 11.45
CA MET A 490 41.86 1.10 10.94
C MET A 490 40.84 2.24 10.83
N LEU A 491 40.93 3.27 11.68
CA LEU A 491 40.04 4.44 11.66
C LEU A 491 40.54 5.55 10.72
N THR A 492 41.70 5.36 10.10
CA THR A 492 42.34 6.30 9.16
C THR A 492 42.54 5.71 7.77
N ASP A 493 42.20 4.43 7.59
CA ASP A 493 42.23 3.72 6.32
C ASP A 493 40.94 3.99 5.54
N GLU A 494 41.07 4.64 4.39
CA GLU A 494 39.92 5.10 3.59
C GLU A 494 39.03 3.95 3.15
N LEU A 495 39.61 2.81 2.77
CA LEU A 495 38.84 1.65 2.34
C LEU A 495 38.09 1.00 3.50
N ALA A 496 38.69 0.91 4.68
CA ALA A 496 38.04 0.41 5.88
C ALA A 496 36.87 1.31 6.30
N VAL A 497 37.03 2.64 6.27
CA VAL A 497 35.95 3.57 6.60
C VAL A 497 34.85 3.55 5.53
N VAL A 498 35.21 3.46 4.25
CA VAL A 498 34.23 3.26 3.18
C VAL A 498 33.46 1.96 3.41
N ASP A 499 34.13 0.85 3.74
CA ASP A 499 33.49 -0.44 4.06
C ASP A 499 32.51 -0.32 5.24
N MET A 500 32.84 0.49 6.26
CA MET A 500 31.90 0.78 7.36
C MET A 500 30.68 1.60 6.91
N LEU A 501 30.87 2.58 6.01
CA LEU A 501 29.78 3.40 5.50
C LEU A 501 28.85 2.62 4.56
N VAL A 502 29.41 1.70 3.78
CA VAL A 502 28.65 0.82 2.87
C VAL A 502 28.33 -0.53 3.49
N ASN A 503 28.53 -0.68 4.81
CA ASN A 503 28.46 -1.93 5.56
C ASN A 503 27.38 -2.87 4.99
N GLY A 504 27.79 -4.03 4.52
CA GLY A 504 26.86 -5.05 4.04
C GLY A 504 26.53 -5.06 2.55
N VAL A 505 27.27 -4.37 1.67
CA VAL A 505 27.18 -4.63 0.21
C VAL A 505 27.40 -6.11 -0.12
N SER A 506 28.15 -6.83 0.71
CA SER A 506 28.30 -8.29 0.63
C SER A 506 27.29 -9.09 1.45
N SER A 507 26.62 -8.52 2.45
CA SER A 507 25.64 -9.23 3.31
C SER A 507 24.20 -9.13 2.83
N LYS A 508 23.88 -8.19 1.91
CA LYS A 508 22.53 -7.90 1.39
C LYS A 508 21.50 -7.44 2.43
N THR A 509 21.87 -7.34 3.71
CA THR A 509 20.93 -7.12 4.83
C THR A 509 20.83 -5.69 5.36
N VAL A 510 21.82 -4.81 5.11
CA VAL A 510 21.84 -3.45 5.68
C VAL A 510 21.91 -2.41 4.57
N ASP A 511 21.03 -1.42 4.61
CA ASP A 511 21.10 -0.32 3.66
C ASP A 511 22.37 0.52 3.83
N PRO A 512 23.12 0.71 2.75
CA PRO A 512 24.30 1.55 2.77
C PRO A 512 23.95 3.02 3.08
N ILE A 513 24.89 3.69 3.75
CA ILE A 513 24.76 5.12 4.07
C ILE A 513 25.01 5.94 2.81
N ILE A 514 24.15 6.91 2.54
CA ILE A 514 24.27 7.83 1.41
C ILE A 514 24.87 9.14 1.92
N PRO A 515 26.18 9.40 1.69
CA PRO A 515 26.80 10.65 2.13
C PRO A 515 26.56 11.78 1.13
N PHE A 516 26.31 12.96 1.67
CA PHE A 516 26.29 14.24 0.97
C PHE A 516 27.33 15.15 1.61
N PHE A 517 28.37 15.51 0.87
CA PHE A 517 29.44 16.38 1.35
C PHE A 517 29.12 17.83 0.99
N ILE A 518 29.17 18.70 1.99
CA ILE A 518 28.80 20.10 1.87
C ILE A 518 29.97 20.95 2.36
N HIS A 519 30.71 21.47 1.39
CA HIS A 519 31.89 22.28 1.58
C HIS A 519 31.50 23.75 1.77
N VAL A 520 31.61 24.25 3.00
CA VAL A 520 31.21 25.62 3.34
C VAL A 520 32.22 26.67 2.82
N PRO A 521 31.86 27.96 2.72
CA PRO A 521 32.79 29.01 2.30
C PRO A 521 34.08 29.06 3.13
N GLU A 522 35.20 29.50 2.55
CA GLU A 522 36.44 29.64 3.31
C GLU A 522 36.30 30.66 4.46
N ALA A 523 36.91 30.34 5.60
CA ALA A 523 36.88 31.15 6.82
C ALA A 523 38.24 31.82 7.13
N ALA A 524 39.15 31.90 6.16
CA ALA A 524 40.51 32.42 6.35
C ALA A 524 40.54 33.82 6.97
N GLU A 525 39.63 34.72 6.53
CA GLU A 525 39.50 36.07 7.06
C GLU A 525 38.95 36.07 8.50
N ALA A 526 37.93 35.24 8.78
CA ALA A 526 37.34 35.10 10.11
C ALA A 526 38.37 34.56 11.12
N LEU A 527 39.24 33.65 10.69
CA LEU A 527 40.35 33.10 11.47
C LEU A 527 41.54 34.06 11.66
N GLN A 528 41.54 35.21 10.96
CA GLN A 528 42.68 36.13 10.89
C GLN A 528 43.98 35.42 10.45
N ALA A 529 43.88 34.43 9.56
CA ALA A 529 45.00 33.62 9.12
C ALA A 529 45.94 34.43 8.20
N THR A 530 47.25 34.40 8.49
CA THR A 530 48.27 35.11 7.68
C THR A 530 49.55 34.28 7.56
N GLY A 531 50.34 34.51 6.50
CA GLY A 531 51.60 33.80 6.25
C GLY A 531 51.43 32.28 6.21
N ASP A 532 52.35 31.55 6.84
CA ASP A 532 52.36 30.08 6.90
C ASP A 532 51.09 29.45 7.49
N ARG A 533 50.31 30.21 8.28
CA ARG A 533 49.01 29.74 8.81
C ARG A 533 47.94 29.76 7.73
N LEU A 534 47.91 30.80 6.89
CA LEU A 534 47.01 30.89 5.74
C LEU A 534 47.30 29.79 4.72
N GLU A 535 48.58 29.53 4.44
CA GLU A 535 48.98 28.47 3.50
C GLU A 535 48.53 27.08 3.97
N ARG A 536 48.66 26.80 5.27
CA ARG A 536 48.20 25.53 5.86
C ARG A 536 46.68 25.39 5.83
N TYR A 537 45.95 26.44 6.24
CA TYR A 537 44.50 26.45 6.15
C TYR A 537 44.00 26.21 4.71
N LEU A 538 44.51 26.95 3.73
CA LEU A 538 44.10 26.79 2.33
C LEU A 538 44.45 25.40 1.76
N SER A 539 45.55 24.80 2.22
CA SER A 539 45.91 23.42 1.89
C SER A 539 44.91 22.42 2.47
N ALA A 540 44.54 22.56 3.74
CA ALA A 540 43.54 21.72 4.40
C ALA A 540 42.13 21.90 3.80
N TYR A 541 41.77 23.13 3.44
CA TYR A 541 40.51 23.47 2.75
C TYR A 541 40.40 22.76 1.39
N GLN A 542 41.49 22.72 0.61
CA GLN A 542 41.52 21.97 -0.66
C GLN A 542 41.41 20.45 -0.47
N LYS A 543 41.93 19.90 0.64
CA LYS A 543 41.85 18.46 0.93
C LYS A 543 40.39 18.00 1.06
N TYR A 544 39.50 18.82 1.63
CA TYR A 544 38.09 18.48 1.80
C TYR A 544 37.41 18.09 0.47
N GLU A 545 37.54 18.92 -0.56
CA GLU A 545 36.97 18.64 -1.89
C GLU A 545 37.51 17.34 -2.49
N VAL A 546 38.84 17.17 -2.45
CA VAL A 546 39.50 16.00 -3.05
C VAL A 546 39.07 14.71 -2.35
N GLN A 547 39.06 14.71 -1.02
CA GLN A 547 38.70 13.56 -0.20
C GLN A 547 37.21 13.23 -0.30
N ALA A 548 36.34 14.24 -0.26
CA ALA A 548 34.90 14.07 -0.44
C ALA A 548 34.58 13.40 -1.78
N LYS A 549 35.13 13.92 -2.88
CA LYS A 549 34.93 13.34 -4.22
C LYS A 549 35.48 11.93 -4.34
N LEU A 550 36.63 11.64 -3.72
CA LEU A 550 37.20 10.29 -3.68
C LEU A 550 36.29 9.32 -2.92
N MET A 551 35.78 9.71 -1.75
CA MET A 551 34.86 8.88 -0.96
C MET A 551 33.56 8.61 -1.69
N ILE A 552 32.93 9.66 -2.21
CA ILE A 552 31.72 9.59 -3.02
C ILE A 552 31.93 8.64 -4.21
N GLY A 553 33.03 8.80 -4.95
CA GLY A 553 33.36 7.97 -6.11
C GLY A 553 33.59 6.50 -5.75
N THR A 554 34.32 6.23 -4.66
CA THR A 554 34.55 4.86 -4.18
C THR A 554 33.24 4.19 -3.74
N ILE A 555 32.40 4.90 -2.99
CA ILE A 555 31.10 4.40 -2.54
C ILE A 555 30.23 4.05 -3.74
N GLY A 556 30.08 4.95 -4.71
CA GLY A 556 29.25 4.65 -5.87
C GLY A 556 29.81 3.55 -6.77
N SER A 557 31.13 3.38 -6.89
CA SER A 557 31.71 2.21 -7.57
C SER A 557 31.28 0.90 -6.89
N ILE A 558 31.23 0.87 -5.56
CA ILE A 558 30.78 -0.30 -4.81
C ILE A 558 29.29 -0.57 -5.05
N TYR A 559 28.45 0.47 -5.14
CA TYR A 559 27.05 0.30 -5.55
C TYR A 559 26.97 -0.30 -6.95
N GLN A 560 27.65 0.29 -7.94
CA GLN A 560 27.66 -0.20 -9.33
C GLN A 560 28.07 -1.66 -9.44
N ASP A 561 29.11 -2.08 -8.71
CA ASP A 561 29.60 -3.46 -8.73
C ASP A 561 28.61 -4.45 -8.08
N SER A 562 27.72 -3.97 -7.20
CA SER A 562 26.72 -4.79 -6.50
C SER A 562 25.39 -4.93 -7.23
N GLN A 563 25.16 -4.11 -8.26
CA GLN A 563 23.93 -4.09 -9.01
C GLN A 563 23.95 -5.08 -10.17
N GLN A 564 22.76 -5.59 -10.52
CA GLN A 564 22.56 -6.33 -11.76
C GLN A 564 22.43 -5.35 -12.95
N ILE A 565 22.04 -4.10 -12.68
CA ILE A 565 21.84 -3.04 -13.67
C ILE A 565 23.04 -2.07 -13.69
N PRO A 566 23.58 -1.70 -14.86
CA PRO A 566 24.53 -0.59 -14.98
C PRO A 566 23.81 0.75 -14.79
N VAL A 567 23.61 1.17 -13.55
CA VAL A 567 23.08 2.49 -13.23
C VAL A 567 24.20 3.53 -13.41
N SER A 568 23.97 4.55 -14.26
CA SER A 568 24.89 5.68 -14.35
C SER A 568 24.75 6.52 -13.08
N LEU A 569 25.69 6.36 -12.16
CA LEU A 569 25.72 7.17 -10.95
C LEU A 569 26.43 8.50 -11.25
N ASP A 570 25.66 9.58 -11.39
CA ASP A 570 26.21 10.95 -11.41
C ASP A 570 26.47 11.42 -9.96
N LEU A 571 27.52 10.87 -9.37
CA LEU A 571 27.80 11.04 -7.94
C LEU A 571 28.34 12.43 -7.58
N GLU A 572 28.76 13.22 -8.57
CA GLU A 572 29.10 14.63 -8.36
C GLU A 572 27.90 15.41 -7.80
N GLN A 573 26.67 14.91 -7.95
CA GLN A 573 25.47 15.46 -7.31
C GLN A 573 25.46 15.34 -5.78
N ASN A 574 26.33 14.51 -5.17
CA ASN A 574 26.44 14.37 -3.72
C ASN A 574 27.53 15.27 -3.12
N TYR A 575 28.26 16.03 -3.94
CA TYR A 575 29.21 17.04 -3.48
C TYR A 575 28.69 18.44 -3.79
N PHE A 576 28.60 19.27 -2.76
CA PHE A 576 28.15 20.66 -2.89
C PHE A 576 29.21 21.60 -2.35
N SER A 577 29.66 22.55 -3.18
CA SER A 577 30.55 23.63 -2.74
C SER A 577 29.80 24.95 -2.71
N MET A 578 29.87 25.60 -1.55
CA MET A 578 29.36 26.96 -1.34
C MET A 578 30.49 28.00 -1.40
N ASN A 579 31.69 27.59 -1.85
CA ASN A 579 32.84 28.49 -1.90
C ASN A 579 32.55 29.73 -2.76
N GLY A 580 32.96 30.90 -2.26
CA GLY A 580 32.75 32.19 -2.91
C GLY A 580 31.34 32.78 -2.73
N GLN A 581 30.44 32.13 -1.99
CA GLN A 581 29.15 32.70 -1.58
C GLN A 581 29.29 33.52 -0.30
N ASP A 582 28.46 34.55 -0.14
CA ASP A 582 28.28 35.21 1.16
C ASP A 582 27.44 34.33 2.12
N SER A 583 27.48 34.66 3.41
CA SER A 583 26.83 33.86 4.47
C SER A 583 25.32 33.66 4.23
N ASP A 584 24.60 34.72 3.83
CA ASP A 584 23.15 34.66 3.57
C ASP A 584 22.83 33.79 2.35
N ALA A 585 23.63 33.87 1.29
CA ALA A 585 23.47 33.06 0.08
C ALA A 585 23.79 31.59 0.35
N ALA A 586 24.88 31.29 1.07
CA ALA A 586 25.24 29.95 1.49
C ALA A 586 24.16 29.32 2.37
N GLN A 587 23.58 30.08 3.30
CA GLN A 587 22.50 29.60 4.16
C GLN A 587 21.26 29.18 3.35
N ARG A 588 20.83 30.01 2.39
CA ARG A 588 19.68 29.68 1.51
C ARG A 588 19.96 28.48 0.63
N GLU A 589 21.17 28.39 0.09
CA GLU A 589 21.57 27.29 -0.78
C GLU A 589 21.66 25.96 -0.01
N LEU A 590 22.15 25.99 1.24
CA LEU A 590 22.20 24.82 2.11
C LEU A 590 20.81 24.26 2.43
N ILE A 591 19.86 25.13 2.79
CA ILE A 591 18.45 24.74 3.01
C ILE A 591 17.92 24.08 1.74
N ARG A 592 18.11 24.73 0.59
CA ARG A 592 17.62 24.23 -0.70
C ARG A 592 18.19 22.85 -1.03
N ILE A 593 19.50 22.66 -0.87
CA ILE A 593 20.18 21.40 -1.15
C ILE A 593 19.63 20.28 -0.28
N ILE A 594 19.63 20.45 1.04
CA ILE A 594 19.23 19.38 1.96
C ILE A 594 17.75 19.06 1.76
N THR A 595 16.88 20.07 1.67
CA THR A 595 15.44 19.86 1.45
C THR A 595 15.18 19.16 0.11
N ASP A 596 15.86 19.56 -0.97
CA ASP A 596 15.71 18.91 -2.29
C ASP A 596 16.20 17.46 -2.26
N GLN A 597 17.35 17.17 -1.65
CA GLN A 597 17.86 15.80 -1.56
C GLN A 597 16.96 14.90 -0.71
N VAL A 598 16.59 15.34 0.50
CA VAL A 598 15.68 14.57 1.36
C VAL A 598 14.32 14.39 0.67
N ALA A 599 13.84 15.38 -0.09
CA ALA A 599 12.61 15.23 -0.87
C ALA A 599 12.73 14.18 -1.95
N ARG A 600 13.81 14.15 -2.71
CA ARG A 600 14.00 13.15 -3.77
C ARG A 600 14.14 11.72 -3.26
N PHE A 601 14.63 11.53 -2.03
CA PHE A 601 14.71 10.21 -1.38
C PHE A 601 13.43 9.86 -0.60
N GLY A 602 12.72 10.86 -0.09
CA GLY A 602 11.46 10.70 0.65
C GLY A 602 10.22 10.61 -0.24
N ASP A 603 10.28 11.11 -1.47
CA ASP A 603 9.15 11.08 -2.42
C ASP A 603 8.72 9.63 -2.69
N GLN A 604 7.48 9.34 -2.31
CA GLN A 604 6.88 8.02 -2.50
C GLN A 604 6.26 7.86 -3.89
N GLY A 605 6.08 8.93 -4.67
CA GLY A 605 5.50 8.86 -6.02
C GLY A 605 6.22 7.82 -6.91
N PRO A 606 7.55 7.92 -7.11
CA PRO A 606 8.28 6.93 -7.89
C PRO A 606 8.22 5.50 -7.31
N VAL A 607 8.17 5.36 -5.99
CA VAL A 607 8.04 4.05 -5.33
C VAL A 607 6.69 3.43 -5.63
N THR A 608 5.62 4.21 -5.57
CA THR A 608 4.26 3.76 -5.89
C THR A 608 4.11 3.45 -7.39
N GLU A 609 4.75 4.22 -8.27
CA GLU A 609 4.82 3.89 -9.71
C GLU A 609 5.60 2.59 -9.98
N ILE A 610 6.66 2.30 -9.20
CA ILE A 610 7.37 1.01 -9.27
C ILE A 610 6.47 -0.13 -8.81
N ILE A 611 5.78 0.03 -7.67
CA ILE A 611 4.81 -0.96 -7.16
C ILE A 611 3.75 -1.26 -8.23
N ALA A 612 3.16 -0.22 -8.83
CA ALA A 612 2.16 -0.36 -9.88
C ALA A 612 2.70 -1.13 -11.10
N GLY A 613 3.93 -0.83 -11.55
CA GLY A 613 4.55 -1.55 -12.67
C GLY A 613 4.89 -3.01 -12.38
N LEU A 614 5.37 -3.31 -11.17
CA LEU A 614 5.59 -4.70 -10.74
C LEU A 614 4.27 -5.50 -10.70
N GLN A 615 3.17 -4.86 -10.29
CA GLN A 615 1.85 -5.47 -10.27
C GLN A 615 1.29 -5.75 -11.66
N THR A 616 1.61 -4.94 -12.68
CA THR A 616 1.27 -5.25 -14.07
C THR A 616 2.10 -6.39 -14.64
N GLY A 617 3.19 -6.80 -13.96
CA GLY A 617 4.10 -7.86 -14.37
C GLY A 617 5.37 -7.36 -15.05
N GLU A 618 5.63 -6.05 -15.06
CA GLU A 618 6.83 -5.49 -15.66
C GLU A 618 8.08 -5.85 -14.84
N ALA A 619 9.22 -6.03 -15.50
CA ALA A 619 10.47 -6.30 -14.80
C ALA A 619 10.95 -5.06 -14.05
N LEU A 620 11.47 -5.22 -12.83
CA LEU A 620 12.00 -4.08 -12.07
C LEU A 620 13.06 -3.30 -12.85
N VAL A 621 13.92 -4.02 -13.58
CA VAL A 621 15.00 -3.42 -14.37
C VAL A 621 14.47 -2.46 -15.44
N GLU A 622 13.39 -2.82 -16.13
CA GLU A 622 12.79 -1.97 -17.16
C GLU A 622 12.16 -0.71 -16.54
N ILE A 623 11.48 -0.87 -15.40
CA ILE A 623 10.91 0.24 -14.63
C ILE A 623 12.01 1.22 -14.18
N ILE A 624 13.08 0.71 -13.56
CA ILE A 624 14.21 1.52 -13.10
C ILE A 624 14.89 2.24 -14.26
N THR A 625 15.08 1.57 -15.40
CA THR A 625 15.73 2.14 -16.59
C THR A 625 14.93 3.33 -17.13
N ALA A 626 13.61 3.23 -17.18
CA ALA A 626 12.78 4.35 -17.61
C ALA A 626 12.80 5.51 -16.62
N LEU A 627 12.73 5.23 -15.32
CA LEU A 627 12.85 6.26 -14.29
C LEU A 627 14.18 7.04 -14.37
N GLN A 628 15.29 6.38 -14.70
CA GLN A 628 16.58 7.06 -14.96
C GLN A 628 16.53 8.02 -16.15
N SER A 629 15.82 7.63 -17.20
CA SER A 629 15.71 8.41 -18.44
C SER A 629 14.68 9.55 -18.32
N SER A 630 13.76 9.45 -17.36
CA SER A 630 12.66 10.40 -17.16
C SER A 630 13.16 11.73 -16.58
N ALA A 631 12.44 12.80 -16.89
CA ALA A 631 12.69 14.13 -16.30
C ALA A 631 12.33 14.20 -14.80
N ASN A 632 11.81 13.12 -14.21
CA ASN A 632 11.30 13.07 -12.84
C ASN A 632 12.42 13.08 -11.77
N GLY A 633 13.68 12.87 -12.17
CA GLY A 633 14.82 13.21 -11.32
C GLY A 633 15.05 12.31 -10.10
N VAL A 634 14.63 11.04 -10.17
CA VAL A 634 14.92 10.05 -9.11
C VAL A 634 16.44 9.85 -8.99
N PRO A 635 17.05 10.03 -7.81
CA PRO A 635 18.49 9.89 -7.64
C PRO A 635 18.97 8.49 -8.00
N ALA A 636 20.10 8.40 -8.69
CA ALA A 636 20.64 7.12 -9.15
C ALA A 636 20.93 6.14 -7.99
N LEU A 637 21.41 6.66 -6.85
CA LEU A 637 21.60 5.87 -5.62
C LEU A 637 20.29 5.37 -5.00
N ARG A 638 19.19 6.12 -5.18
CA ARG A 638 17.86 5.68 -4.72
C ARG A 638 17.38 4.48 -5.52
N LEU A 639 17.55 4.52 -6.84
CA LEU A 639 17.21 3.40 -7.71
C LEU A 639 18.07 2.17 -7.41
N ALA A 640 19.36 2.38 -7.12
CA ALA A 640 20.26 1.30 -6.70
C ALA A 640 19.84 0.65 -5.38
N GLN A 641 19.41 1.46 -4.42
CA GLN A 641 18.87 0.97 -3.16
C GLN A 641 17.61 0.12 -3.39
N ILE A 642 16.67 0.63 -4.21
CA ILE A 642 15.44 -0.07 -4.56
C ILE A 642 15.73 -1.44 -5.16
N GLU A 643 16.56 -1.49 -6.22
CA GLU A 643 16.95 -2.73 -6.89
C GLU A 643 17.48 -3.75 -5.88
N ARG A 644 18.43 -3.33 -5.04
CA ARG A 644 19.09 -4.22 -4.08
C ARG A 644 18.11 -4.79 -3.05
N ARG A 645 17.20 -3.98 -2.50
CA ARG A 645 16.26 -4.44 -1.47
C ARG A 645 15.31 -5.52 -1.99
N VAL A 646 14.85 -5.37 -3.23
CA VAL A 646 13.71 -6.18 -3.71
C VAL A 646 14.09 -7.24 -4.73
N CYS A 647 15.22 -7.13 -5.42
CA CYS A 647 15.56 -8.09 -6.48
C CYS A 647 15.74 -9.51 -5.97
N ASP A 648 16.30 -9.70 -4.77
CA ASP A 648 16.42 -11.02 -4.15
C ASP A 648 15.05 -11.62 -3.83
N THR A 649 14.11 -10.78 -3.40
CA THR A 649 12.73 -11.17 -3.09
C THR A 649 11.91 -11.45 -4.34
N LEU A 650 12.14 -10.69 -5.41
CA LEU A 650 11.47 -10.81 -6.70
C LEU A 650 11.98 -12.01 -7.52
N GLY A 651 13.22 -12.47 -7.28
CA GLY A 651 13.83 -13.54 -8.07
C GLY A 651 13.91 -13.15 -9.56
N ASP A 652 13.39 -14.00 -10.43
CA ASP A 652 13.39 -13.76 -11.88
C ASP A 652 12.62 -12.48 -12.28
N ALA A 653 11.60 -12.07 -11.50
CA ALA A 653 10.82 -10.86 -11.75
C ALA A 653 11.64 -9.56 -11.64
N CYS A 654 12.84 -9.62 -11.07
CA CYS A 654 13.78 -8.49 -11.08
C CYS A 654 14.19 -8.14 -12.52
N THR A 655 14.50 -9.14 -13.35
CA THR A 655 15.10 -8.96 -14.69
C THR A 655 14.21 -9.41 -15.84
N GLN A 656 13.16 -10.18 -15.55
CA GLN A 656 12.26 -10.74 -16.55
C GLN A 656 10.83 -10.33 -16.27
N LYS A 657 10.12 -9.99 -17.34
CA LYS A 657 8.70 -9.71 -17.28
C LYS A 657 7.94 -10.96 -16.85
N ILE A 658 7.04 -10.81 -15.88
CA ILE A 658 6.17 -11.89 -15.43
C ILE A 658 4.93 -11.94 -16.31
N VAL A 659 4.75 -13.09 -16.94
CA VAL A 659 3.59 -13.40 -17.77
C VAL A 659 2.89 -14.60 -17.17
N SER A 660 1.64 -14.41 -16.77
CA SER A 660 0.74 -15.47 -16.30
C SER A 660 -0.34 -15.65 -17.36
N ASP A 661 -0.66 -16.87 -17.81
CA ASP A 661 -1.78 -17.08 -18.74
C ASP A 661 -3.09 -17.18 -17.99
N THR A 662 -3.83 -16.09 -17.90
CA THR A 662 -5.07 -16.04 -17.15
C THR A 662 -6.23 -16.43 -18.05
N THR A 663 -6.83 -17.59 -17.78
CA THR A 663 -7.99 -18.10 -18.51
C THR A 663 -9.14 -18.43 -17.56
N ARG A 664 -10.28 -18.80 -18.14
CA ARG A 664 -11.43 -19.35 -17.43
C ARG A 664 -11.23 -20.84 -17.20
N GLY A 665 -11.54 -21.30 -15.99
CA GLY A 665 -11.56 -22.71 -15.64
C GLY A 665 -12.87 -23.09 -14.94
N TYR A 666 -13.17 -24.38 -14.94
CA TYR A 666 -14.33 -24.96 -14.28
C TYR A 666 -13.85 -25.98 -13.26
N VAL A 667 -14.39 -25.93 -12.04
CA VAL A 667 -14.03 -26.84 -10.95
C VAL A 667 -15.30 -27.41 -10.35
N ARG A 668 -15.39 -28.74 -10.23
CA ARG A 668 -16.55 -29.37 -9.59
C ARG A 668 -16.60 -29.00 -8.10
N ALA A 669 -17.75 -28.56 -7.62
CA ALA A 669 -17.97 -28.33 -6.20
C ALA A 669 -17.99 -29.68 -5.45
N GLY A 670 -17.30 -29.76 -4.30
CA GLY A 670 -17.28 -30.98 -3.50
C GLY A 670 -16.19 -31.02 -2.44
N GLU A 671 -15.90 -32.22 -1.93
CA GLU A 671 -14.96 -32.46 -0.82
C GLU A 671 -13.51 -32.04 -1.11
N ASP A 672 -13.11 -31.99 -2.39
CA ASP A 672 -11.77 -31.57 -2.81
C ASP A 672 -11.59 -30.04 -2.88
N THR A 673 -12.66 -29.27 -2.66
CA THR A 673 -12.68 -27.81 -2.79
C THR A 673 -12.99 -27.13 -1.47
N GLN A 674 -12.38 -25.98 -1.22
CA GLN A 674 -12.69 -25.10 -0.10
C GLN A 674 -12.92 -23.68 -0.60
N VAL A 675 -14.10 -23.15 -0.30
CA VAL A 675 -14.45 -21.75 -0.56
C VAL A 675 -13.99 -20.91 0.62
N ASP A 676 -13.12 -19.94 0.34
CA ASP A 676 -12.68 -18.92 1.27
C ASP A 676 -13.33 -17.58 0.88
N VAL A 677 -13.58 -16.73 1.89
CA VAL A 677 -14.19 -15.42 1.73
C VAL A 677 -13.18 -14.34 2.11
N LEU A 678 -12.99 -13.40 1.20
CA LEU A 678 -12.13 -12.25 1.40
C LEU A 678 -12.84 -11.17 2.20
N VAL A 679 -12.20 -10.72 3.27
CA VAL A 679 -12.67 -9.61 4.12
C VAL A 679 -11.52 -8.70 4.53
N SER A 680 -11.80 -7.42 4.70
CA SER A 680 -10.84 -6.48 5.28
C SER A 680 -10.71 -6.70 6.80
N ALA A 681 -9.62 -6.23 7.40
CA ALA A 681 -9.43 -6.30 8.84
C ALA A 681 -10.48 -5.50 9.63
N GLU A 682 -10.93 -4.35 9.11
CA GLU A 682 -12.01 -3.56 9.72
C GLU A 682 -13.32 -4.35 9.76
N GLU A 683 -13.71 -4.97 8.64
CA GLU A 683 -14.91 -5.83 8.58
C GLU A 683 -14.78 -7.04 9.51
N PHE A 684 -13.60 -7.67 9.54
CA PHE A 684 -13.31 -8.80 10.43
C PHE A 684 -13.50 -8.42 11.90
N ASP A 685 -12.92 -7.28 12.30
CA ASP A 685 -12.99 -6.76 13.67
C ASP A 685 -14.42 -6.36 14.04
N ASP A 686 -15.15 -5.71 13.14
CA ASP A 686 -16.55 -5.34 13.33
C ASP A 686 -17.43 -6.56 13.56
N TRP A 687 -17.25 -7.64 12.78
CA TRP A 687 -17.96 -8.90 13.02
C TRP A 687 -17.57 -9.53 14.36
N GLY A 688 -16.27 -9.55 14.69
CA GLY A 688 -15.80 -9.99 15.99
C GLY A 688 -16.44 -9.22 17.15
N LEU A 689 -16.62 -7.90 16.99
CA LEU A 689 -17.29 -7.02 17.95
C LEU A 689 -18.80 -7.30 18.05
N MET A 690 -19.48 -7.54 16.94
CA MET A 690 -20.91 -7.91 16.91
C MET A 690 -21.16 -9.24 17.62
N LEU A 691 -20.25 -10.21 17.49
CA LEU A 691 -20.34 -11.52 18.10
C LEU A 691 -19.88 -11.54 19.58
N ARG A 692 -19.10 -10.55 20.02
CA ARG A 692 -18.51 -10.49 21.38
C ARG A 692 -19.51 -10.64 22.54
N PRO A 693 -20.71 -10.03 22.50
CA PRO A 693 -21.70 -10.17 23.57
C PRO A 693 -22.14 -11.63 23.77
N LEU A 694 -21.96 -12.50 22.77
CA LEU A 694 -22.39 -13.89 22.84
C LEU A 694 -21.58 -14.78 23.80
N ARG A 695 -20.61 -14.20 24.53
CA ARG A 695 -19.76 -14.97 25.44
C ARG A 695 -20.46 -15.56 26.64
N ASP A 696 -21.45 -14.86 27.15
CA ASP A 696 -22.05 -15.20 28.45
C ASP A 696 -23.47 -15.81 28.27
N VAL A 697 -23.83 -16.21 27.04
CA VAL A 697 -25.22 -16.54 26.64
C VAL A 697 -25.68 -17.90 27.15
N THR A 698 -24.76 -18.86 27.30
CA THR A 698 -25.10 -20.28 27.55
C THR A 698 -25.86 -20.51 28.85
N ASP A 699 -25.72 -19.60 29.83
CA ASP A 699 -26.41 -19.67 31.13
C ASP A 699 -27.71 -18.84 31.19
N MET A 700 -28.06 -18.15 30.10
CA MET A 700 -29.24 -17.28 30.02
C MET A 700 -30.48 -18.05 29.52
N SER A 701 -31.68 -17.59 29.87
CA SER A 701 -32.94 -18.12 29.30
C SER A 701 -33.12 -17.67 27.85
N VAL A 702 -33.78 -18.46 27.00
CA VAL A 702 -33.99 -18.16 25.55
C VAL A 702 -34.48 -16.72 25.29
N PRO A 703 -35.43 -16.13 26.05
CA PRO A 703 -35.82 -14.73 25.86
C PRO A 703 -34.67 -13.74 26.13
N GLN A 704 -33.83 -14.00 27.13
CA GLN A 704 -32.64 -13.19 27.42
C GLN A 704 -31.57 -13.35 26.34
N GLN A 705 -31.38 -14.57 25.84
CA GLN A 705 -30.46 -14.84 24.75
C GLN A 705 -30.90 -14.11 23.46
N SER A 706 -32.20 -14.19 23.13
CA SER A 706 -32.81 -13.50 21.98
C SER A 706 -32.69 -11.98 22.10
N GLN A 707 -32.99 -11.43 23.28
CA GLN A 707 -32.82 -9.99 23.55
C GLN A 707 -31.36 -9.55 23.40
N MET A 708 -30.40 -10.40 23.77
CA MET A 708 -28.98 -10.07 23.64
C MET A 708 -28.52 -10.07 22.19
N ILE A 709 -28.98 -11.02 21.37
CA ILE A 709 -28.74 -11.01 19.91
C ILE A 709 -29.36 -9.79 19.28
N LEU A 710 -30.63 -9.50 19.56
CA LEU A 710 -31.29 -8.28 19.08
C LEU A 710 -30.51 -7.05 19.46
N THR A 711 -30.08 -6.94 20.72
CA THR A 711 -29.33 -5.77 21.17
C THR A 711 -27.96 -5.70 20.50
N SER A 712 -27.33 -6.82 20.17
CA SER A 712 -26.00 -6.85 19.53
C SER A 712 -26.09 -6.55 18.04
N LEU A 713 -27.05 -7.16 17.34
CA LEU A 713 -27.39 -6.85 15.96
C LEU A 713 -27.85 -5.40 15.87
N VAL A 714 -28.88 -4.98 16.61
CA VAL A 714 -29.39 -3.60 16.57
C VAL A 714 -28.33 -2.58 16.97
N LYS A 715 -27.49 -2.79 18.00
CA LYS A 715 -26.41 -1.83 18.32
C LYS A 715 -25.28 -1.81 17.31
N GLY A 716 -24.94 -2.96 16.72
CA GLY A 716 -24.01 -3.02 15.59
C GLY A 716 -24.56 -2.20 14.43
N LEU A 717 -25.82 -2.42 14.11
CA LEU A 717 -26.55 -1.74 13.03
C LEU A 717 -26.75 -0.23 13.30
N GLU A 718 -27.13 0.17 14.51
CA GLU A 718 -27.30 1.58 14.91
C GLU A 718 -25.99 2.36 14.89
N ARG A 719 -24.87 1.72 15.27
CA ARG A 719 -23.53 2.32 15.18
C ARG A 719 -23.12 2.58 13.75
N SER A 720 -23.47 1.68 12.84
CA SER A 720 -23.10 1.80 11.43
C SER A 720 -24.07 2.69 10.64
N LEU A 721 -25.36 2.79 11.00
CA LEU A 721 -26.41 3.31 10.09
C LEU A 721 -27.47 4.24 10.70
N GLY A 722 -27.55 4.43 12.02
CA GLY A 722 -28.64 5.19 12.66
C GLY A 722 -29.91 4.38 12.99
N GLU A 723 -31.06 5.04 13.24
CA GLU A 723 -32.32 4.38 13.65
C GLU A 723 -32.98 3.59 12.50
N LEU A 724 -33.38 2.33 12.76
CA LEU A 724 -34.01 1.41 11.79
C LEU A 724 -35.53 1.66 11.64
N SER A 725 -36.06 1.56 10.43
CA SER A 725 -37.49 1.67 10.14
C SER A 725 -38.25 0.34 10.32
N PRO A 726 -39.58 0.35 10.56
CA PRO A 726 -40.37 -0.88 10.69
C PRO A 726 -40.35 -1.80 9.46
N ALA A 727 -40.17 -1.26 8.25
CA ALA A 727 -40.09 -2.06 7.03
C ALA A 727 -38.75 -2.81 6.92
N GLU A 728 -37.68 -2.24 7.47
CA GLU A 728 -36.35 -2.88 7.52
C GLU A 728 -36.28 -4.02 8.55
N LEU A 729 -37.10 -3.96 9.60
CA LEU A 729 -37.20 -5.04 10.61
C LEU A 729 -37.85 -6.32 10.08
N ASP A 730 -38.68 -6.21 9.04
CA ASP A 730 -39.42 -7.32 8.42
C ASP A 730 -38.68 -7.96 7.24
N MET A 731 -37.51 -7.42 6.86
CA MET A 731 -36.69 -7.91 5.78
C MET A 731 -35.88 -9.15 6.21
N PRO A 732 -35.69 -10.17 5.34
CA PRO A 732 -34.70 -11.22 5.58
C PRO A 732 -33.33 -10.62 5.90
N LEU A 733 -32.58 -11.24 6.81
CA LEU A 733 -31.27 -10.73 7.19
C LEU A 733 -30.33 -10.70 5.97
N SER A 734 -30.47 -11.63 5.03
CA SER A 734 -29.78 -11.59 3.74
C SER A 734 -30.03 -10.30 2.96
N ASP A 735 -31.28 -10.00 2.63
CA ASP A 735 -31.68 -8.81 1.89
C ASP A 735 -31.26 -7.52 2.61
N PHE A 736 -31.32 -7.53 3.94
CA PHE A 736 -30.97 -6.38 4.77
C PHE A 736 -29.44 -6.17 4.88
N LEU A 737 -28.66 -7.24 5.04
CA LEU A 737 -27.19 -7.18 5.08
C LEU A 737 -26.60 -6.91 3.70
N ASN A 738 -27.22 -7.42 2.63
CA ASN A 738 -26.88 -7.11 1.23
C ASN A 738 -27.04 -5.62 0.94
N LEU A 739 -28.06 -4.98 1.52
CA LEU A 739 -28.29 -3.54 1.36
C LEU A 739 -27.23 -2.68 2.08
N LYS A 740 -26.42 -3.27 2.99
CA LYS A 740 -25.59 -2.55 3.97
C LYS A 740 -24.14 -3.07 4.12
N ALA A 741 -23.67 -3.98 3.24
CA ALA A 741 -22.33 -4.62 3.28
C ALA A 741 -21.94 -5.33 4.59
N ALA A 742 -22.91 -5.78 5.39
CA ALA A 742 -22.60 -6.29 6.72
C ALA A 742 -22.32 -7.81 6.77
N LEU A 743 -22.55 -8.57 5.68
CA LEU A 743 -22.01 -9.93 5.46
C LEU A 743 -21.68 -10.10 3.95
N PRO A 744 -20.82 -11.05 3.56
CA PRO A 744 -20.47 -11.25 2.16
C PRO A 744 -21.71 -11.63 1.35
N ALA A 745 -22.11 -10.79 0.39
CA ALA A 745 -23.11 -11.23 -0.58
C ALA A 745 -22.59 -12.47 -1.32
N GLY A 746 -23.45 -13.49 -1.42
CA GLY A 746 -23.11 -14.81 -1.97
C GLY A 746 -22.61 -15.85 -0.97
N SER A 747 -22.31 -15.52 0.29
CA SER A 747 -22.09 -16.56 1.31
C SER A 747 -23.44 -17.03 1.87
N GLU A 748 -23.87 -18.24 1.52
CA GLU A 748 -25.07 -18.86 2.07
C GLU A 748 -24.82 -19.40 3.49
N THR A 749 -24.63 -18.49 4.46
CA THR A 749 -24.58 -18.92 5.87
C THR A 749 -25.99 -19.17 6.38
N PRO A 750 -26.21 -20.15 7.27
CA PRO A 750 -27.55 -20.45 7.78
C PRO A 750 -28.24 -19.25 8.45
N LEU A 751 -27.49 -18.28 8.97
CA LEU A 751 -28.03 -17.07 9.59
C LEU A 751 -28.80 -16.20 8.58
N MET A 752 -28.41 -16.22 7.32
CA MET A 752 -29.01 -15.44 6.23
C MET A 752 -30.48 -15.81 5.96
N ASN A 753 -30.93 -16.99 6.42
CA ASN A 753 -32.31 -17.45 6.28
C ASN A 753 -33.27 -16.84 7.31
N TYR A 754 -32.76 -16.19 8.37
CA TYR A 754 -33.56 -15.61 9.46
C TYR A 754 -33.83 -14.12 9.23
N SER A 755 -34.88 -13.55 9.83
CA SER A 755 -35.19 -12.12 9.85
C SER A 755 -34.94 -11.49 11.22
N LEU A 756 -34.78 -10.15 11.30
CA LEU A 756 -34.69 -9.47 12.61
C LEU A 756 -35.94 -9.72 13.46
N ARG A 757 -37.11 -9.83 12.81
CA ARG A 757 -38.39 -10.11 13.45
C ARG A 757 -38.45 -11.47 14.15
N ASP A 758 -37.81 -12.50 13.59
CA ASP A 758 -37.74 -13.83 14.22
C ASP A 758 -37.14 -13.74 15.63
N PHE A 759 -36.10 -12.92 15.80
CA PHE A 759 -35.47 -12.70 17.10
C PHE A 759 -36.34 -11.81 18.02
N ILE A 760 -37.00 -10.77 17.49
CA ILE A 760 -37.92 -9.88 18.26
C ILE A 760 -39.04 -10.69 18.90
N PHE A 761 -39.70 -11.54 18.12
CA PHE A 761 -40.83 -12.33 18.60
C PHE A 761 -40.49 -13.24 19.77
N ALA A 762 -39.31 -13.86 19.73
CA ALA A 762 -38.85 -14.73 20.80
C ALA A 762 -38.42 -13.99 22.06
N ALA A 763 -37.93 -12.75 21.93
CA ALA A 763 -37.62 -11.89 23.06
C ALA A 763 -38.90 -11.41 23.78
N GLU A 764 -39.97 -11.11 23.03
CA GLU A 764 -41.24 -10.59 23.58
C GLU A 764 -42.21 -11.68 24.09
N GLY A 765 -42.00 -12.94 23.72
CA GLY A 765 -42.74 -14.09 24.26
C GLY A 765 -44.23 -14.13 23.88
N GLY A 766 -44.64 -13.49 22.78
CA GLY A 766 -46.05 -13.42 22.37
C GLY A 766 -46.26 -13.24 20.86
N GLY A 767 -46.91 -14.22 20.23
CA GLY A 767 -47.36 -14.21 18.83
C GLY A 767 -48.19 -15.45 18.50
N SER A 768 -48.99 -15.43 17.42
CA SER A 768 -49.73 -16.62 16.96
C SER A 768 -48.76 -17.72 16.52
N ALA A 769 -49.05 -18.96 16.90
CA ALA A 769 -48.16 -20.13 16.78
C ALA A 769 -47.65 -20.46 15.36
N ASP A 770 -48.26 -19.89 14.32
CA ASP A 770 -47.95 -20.23 12.92
C ASP A 770 -46.84 -19.33 12.30
N GLU A 771 -46.40 -18.25 12.97
CA GLU A 771 -45.36 -17.33 12.45
C GLU A 771 -44.10 -17.20 13.35
N ALA A 772 -44.15 -17.64 14.62
CA ALA A 772 -43.04 -17.52 15.55
C ALA A 772 -42.01 -18.66 15.37
N ILE A 773 -40.72 -18.32 15.31
CA ILE A 773 -39.62 -19.29 15.39
C ILE A 773 -39.63 -20.03 16.74
N ASP A 774 -39.31 -21.32 16.76
CA ASP A 774 -39.32 -22.09 18.02
C ASP A 774 -38.17 -21.63 18.93
N SER A 775 -38.44 -21.62 20.23
CA SER A 775 -37.46 -21.43 21.28
C SER A 775 -36.27 -22.41 21.20
N CYS A 776 -36.50 -23.67 20.77
CA CYS A 776 -35.42 -24.63 20.59
C CYS A 776 -34.51 -24.24 19.41
N GLU A 777 -35.11 -23.72 18.33
CA GLU A 777 -34.39 -23.37 17.10
C GLU A 777 -33.47 -22.19 17.36
N ILE A 778 -33.99 -21.16 18.04
CA ILE A 778 -33.17 -20.04 18.50
C ILE A 778 -32.02 -20.55 19.35
N TYR A 779 -32.27 -21.37 20.37
CA TYR A 779 -31.20 -21.89 21.23
C TYR A 779 -30.04 -22.50 20.43
N PHE A 780 -30.34 -23.26 19.37
CA PHE A 780 -29.31 -23.83 18.49
C PHE A 780 -28.62 -22.78 17.62
N VAL A 781 -29.35 -21.84 17.01
CA VAL A 781 -28.77 -20.70 16.26
C VAL A 781 -27.80 -19.89 17.13
N ILE A 782 -28.19 -19.62 18.38
CA ILE A 782 -27.37 -18.86 19.33
C ILE A 782 -26.09 -19.59 19.68
N ARG A 783 -26.17 -20.89 19.96
CA ARG A 783 -24.97 -21.70 20.24
C ARG A 783 -24.07 -21.80 19.02
N TRP A 784 -24.66 -21.97 17.84
CA TRP A 784 -23.96 -22.01 16.58
C TRP A 784 -23.19 -20.69 16.33
N LEU A 785 -23.79 -19.51 16.62
CA LEU A 785 -23.13 -18.20 16.56
C LEU A 785 -22.05 -18.02 17.63
N ALA A 786 -22.28 -18.50 18.86
CA ALA A 786 -21.32 -18.39 19.95
C ALA A 786 -20.02 -19.16 19.66
N VAL A 787 -20.09 -20.24 18.89
CA VAL A 787 -18.89 -20.96 18.41
C VAL A 787 -18.16 -20.19 17.31
N ARG A 788 -18.86 -19.53 16.37
CA ARG A 788 -18.20 -18.68 15.34
C ARG A 788 -17.42 -17.54 15.95
N ARG A 789 -17.94 -16.95 17.02
CA ARG A 789 -17.19 -15.98 17.83
C ARG A 789 -15.85 -16.56 18.32
N ASP A 790 -15.81 -17.82 18.74
CA ASP A 790 -14.55 -18.46 19.13
C ASP A 790 -13.65 -18.68 17.92
N PHE A 791 -14.19 -19.04 16.75
CA PHE A 791 -13.43 -19.14 15.51
C PHE A 791 -12.75 -17.82 15.15
N PHE A 792 -13.49 -16.71 15.14
CA PHE A 792 -12.95 -15.38 14.84
C PHE A 792 -11.81 -15.00 15.80
N ARG A 793 -11.98 -15.28 17.10
CA ARG A 793 -10.92 -15.03 18.09
C ARG A 793 -9.64 -15.80 17.78
N GLU A 794 -9.76 -17.06 17.37
CA GLU A 794 -8.57 -17.89 17.11
C GLU A 794 -7.96 -17.58 15.73
N ILE A 795 -8.77 -17.26 14.72
CA ILE A 795 -8.31 -16.80 13.40
C ILE A 795 -7.48 -15.51 13.53
N ASP A 796 -7.94 -14.52 14.31
CA ASP A 796 -7.18 -13.27 14.54
C ASP A 796 -5.82 -13.52 15.19
N ARG A 797 -5.75 -14.53 16.07
CA ARG A 797 -4.51 -14.97 16.73
C ARG A 797 -3.59 -15.80 15.84
N GLY A 798 -3.99 -16.09 14.59
CA GLY A 798 -3.23 -16.95 13.69
C GLY A 798 -3.33 -18.45 14.02
N ASN A 799 -4.38 -18.85 14.74
CA ASN A 799 -4.64 -20.26 15.05
C ASN A 799 -5.74 -20.83 14.13
N VAL A 800 -5.70 -22.13 13.93
CA VAL A 800 -6.73 -22.92 13.23
C VAL A 800 -7.75 -23.43 14.26
N PRO A 801 -9.03 -23.03 14.16
CA PRO A 801 -10.08 -23.56 15.02
C PRO A 801 -10.34 -25.04 14.74
N THR A 802 -10.56 -25.83 15.79
CA THR A 802 -11.00 -27.24 15.67
C THR A 802 -12.37 -27.42 16.32
N PHE A 803 -13.23 -28.18 15.67
CA PHE A 803 -14.64 -28.28 16.05
C PHE A 803 -15.27 -29.59 15.59
N THR A 804 -16.35 -29.95 16.26
CA THR A 804 -17.23 -31.05 15.89
C THR A 804 -18.59 -30.49 15.48
N SER A 805 -19.11 -30.98 14.37
CA SER A 805 -20.42 -30.60 13.81
C SER A 805 -21.29 -31.84 13.66
N ALA A 806 -22.54 -31.78 14.10
CA ALA A 806 -23.52 -32.85 13.94
C ALA A 806 -24.91 -32.27 13.61
N GLU A 807 -25.67 -32.99 12.79
CA GLU A 807 -27.08 -32.65 12.53
C GLU A 807 -27.88 -32.61 13.83
N ILE A 808 -28.81 -31.67 13.92
CA ILE A 808 -29.72 -31.54 15.07
C ILE A 808 -30.87 -32.54 14.86
N PRO A 809 -31.04 -33.54 15.75
CA PRO A 809 -32.15 -34.48 15.62
C PRO A 809 -33.51 -33.78 15.76
N THR A 810 -34.46 -34.14 14.89
CA THR A 810 -35.85 -33.60 14.88
C THR A 810 -36.58 -33.76 16.21
N ASP A 811 -36.20 -34.73 17.06
CA ASP A 811 -36.76 -34.90 18.41
C ASP A 811 -36.16 -33.94 19.45
N ARG A 812 -35.02 -33.30 19.15
CA ARG A 812 -34.43 -32.21 19.94
C ARG A 812 -34.92 -30.84 19.49
N CYS A 813 -35.01 -30.62 18.17
CA CYS A 813 -35.64 -29.43 17.58
C CYS A 813 -35.97 -29.66 16.11
N ASP A 814 -37.15 -29.24 15.68
CA ASP A 814 -37.56 -29.24 14.27
C ASP A 814 -37.17 -27.90 13.64
N MET A 815 -35.98 -27.84 13.04
CA MET A 815 -35.42 -26.61 12.48
C MET A 815 -36.18 -26.21 11.22
N ARG A 816 -36.53 -24.93 11.08
CA ARG A 816 -37.20 -24.41 9.88
C ARG A 816 -36.28 -24.37 8.66
N TYR A 817 -34.99 -24.13 8.90
CA TYR A 817 -33.97 -24.00 7.87
C TYR A 817 -32.83 -25.00 8.10
N ASP A 818 -32.33 -25.57 7.01
CA ASP A 818 -31.17 -26.44 7.01
C ASP A 818 -29.86 -25.64 7.24
N GLY A 819 -28.78 -26.35 7.60
CA GLY A 819 -27.43 -25.78 7.72
C GLY A 819 -26.99 -25.36 9.12
N VAL A 820 -27.91 -25.13 10.07
CA VAL A 820 -27.57 -24.97 11.49
C VAL A 820 -27.33 -26.36 12.10
N THR A 821 -26.13 -26.59 12.62
CA THR A 821 -25.73 -27.85 13.27
C THR A 821 -25.48 -27.67 14.78
N ASP A 822 -25.48 -28.77 15.55
CA ASP A 822 -25.01 -28.76 16.95
C ASP A 822 -23.47 -28.64 16.95
N LEU A 823 -23.00 -27.42 16.68
CA LEU A 823 -21.59 -27.11 16.59
C LEU A 823 -20.98 -26.99 17.98
N THR A 824 -19.84 -27.64 18.18
CA THR A 824 -19.05 -27.55 19.42
C THR A 824 -17.63 -27.13 19.07
N PHE A 825 -17.14 -26.07 19.73
CA PHE A 825 -15.73 -25.70 19.71
C PHE A 825 -14.95 -26.69 20.58
N ASP A 826 -13.98 -27.38 19.99
CA ASP A 826 -13.21 -28.40 20.69
C ASP A 826 -11.92 -27.81 21.27
N ASP A 827 -11.09 -27.22 20.41
CA ASP A 827 -9.79 -26.62 20.74
C ASP A 827 -9.30 -25.73 19.58
N PHE A 828 -8.09 -25.19 19.66
CA PHE A 828 -7.37 -24.60 18.54
C PHE A 828 -6.00 -25.26 18.33
N LYS A 829 -5.42 -25.05 17.14
CA LYS A 829 -4.09 -25.52 16.79
C LYS A 829 -3.29 -24.40 16.14
N SER A 830 -1.99 -24.35 16.39
CA SER A 830 -1.10 -23.45 15.68
C SER A 830 -0.76 -24.03 14.31
N PHE A 831 -0.51 -23.15 13.35
CA PHE A 831 0.06 -23.58 12.08
C PHE A 831 1.45 -24.23 12.28
N PRO A 832 1.89 -25.11 11.37
CA PRO A 832 3.22 -25.72 11.42
C PRO A 832 4.37 -24.71 11.35
N GLU A 833 4.16 -23.60 10.65
CA GLU A 833 5.16 -22.55 10.42
C GLU A 833 4.58 -21.18 10.77
N ASP A 834 5.39 -20.30 11.34
CA ASP A 834 4.99 -18.93 11.73
C ASP A 834 4.66 -18.04 10.51
N THR A 835 5.04 -18.47 9.31
CA THR A 835 4.74 -17.80 8.03
C THR A 835 3.31 -18.02 7.56
N MET A 836 2.60 -19.00 8.13
CA MET A 836 1.24 -19.38 7.75
C MET A 836 0.19 -18.64 8.57
N GLN A 837 -0.81 -18.09 7.89
CA GLN A 837 -1.85 -17.29 8.52
C GLN A 837 -3.09 -17.17 7.63
N TYR A 838 -4.23 -16.86 8.25
CA TYR A 838 -5.44 -16.47 7.52
C TYR A 838 -5.39 -15.03 7.01
N SER A 839 -4.59 -14.18 7.67
CA SER A 839 -4.44 -12.77 7.29
C SER A 839 -3.22 -12.52 6.43
N TYR A 840 -3.29 -11.51 5.58
CA TYR A 840 -2.15 -11.01 4.82
C TYR A 840 -2.22 -9.48 4.75
N VAL A 841 -1.13 -8.83 4.36
CA VAL A 841 -1.09 -7.38 4.13
C VAL A 841 -0.92 -7.16 2.63
N ASP A 842 -1.83 -6.39 2.05
CA ASP A 842 -1.82 -5.97 0.65
C ASP A 842 -1.98 -4.45 0.60
N LEU A 843 -0.97 -3.76 0.09
CA LEU A 843 -0.90 -2.30 -0.05
C LEU A 843 -1.31 -1.52 1.23
N ASN A 844 -0.71 -1.87 2.37
CA ASN A 844 -1.00 -1.34 3.72
C ASN A 844 -2.36 -1.73 4.34
N ALA A 845 -3.22 -2.44 3.62
CA ALA A 845 -4.46 -2.97 4.17
C ALA A 845 -4.26 -4.43 4.62
N ARG A 846 -4.66 -4.74 5.85
CA ARG A 846 -4.73 -6.12 6.32
C ARG A 846 -6.04 -6.74 5.82
N TRP A 847 -5.94 -7.92 5.23
CA TRP A 847 -7.05 -8.71 4.72
C TRP A 847 -7.04 -10.10 5.34
N PHE A 848 -8.19 -10.77 5.36
CA PHE A 848 -8.32 -12.17 5.77
C PHE A 848 -8.99 -12.98 4.66
N TRP A 849 -8.47 -14.19 4.45
CA TRP A 849 -9.20 -15.27 3.78
C TRP A 849 -9.81 -16.17 4.85
N ILE A 850 -11.12 -16.09 5.04
CA ILE A 850 -11.85 -16.90 6.01
C ILE A 850 -12.56 -18.05 5.29
N PRO A 851 -12.30 -19.32 5.64
CA PRO A 851 -13.11 -20.43 5.15
C PRO A 851 -14.60 -20.18 5.37
N ASN A 852 -15.43 -20.34 4.34
CA ASN A 852 -16.87 -20.02 4.40
C ASN A 852 -17.58 -20.71 5.59
N GLN A 853 -17.17 -21.93 5.93
CA GLN A 853 -17.68 -22.69 7.08
C GLN A 853 -17.45 -22.03 8.46
N PHE A 854 -16.50 -21.10 8.56
CA PHE A 854 -16.19 -20.35 9.79
C PHE A 854 -16.99 -19.05 9.92
N LEU A 855 -17.69 -18.63 8.87
CA LEU A 855 -18.50 -17.42 8.90
C LEU A 855 -19.80 -17.61 9.72
N PRO A 856 -20.27 -16.53 10.38
CA PRO A 856 -21.53 -16.51 11.13
C PRO A 856 -22.77 -16.33 10.24
#